data_AF-A0A4R6TKI0-F1
#
_entry.id   AF-A0A4R6TKI0-F1
#
_cell.length_a   1.000
_cell.length_b   1.000
_cell.length_c   1.000
_cell.angle_alpha   90.00
_cell.angle_beta   90.00
_cell.angle_gamma   90.00
#
_symmetry.space_group_name_H-M   'P 1'
#
loop_
_entity.id
_entity.type
_entity.pdbx_description
1 polymer ?
#
loop_
_entity_poly.entity_id
_entity_poly.type
_entity_poly.pdbx_seq_one_letter_code
_entity_poly.pdbx_strand_id
1 'polypeptide(L)'
;MYRKCFMLLVFLLICLQAVAQQYTTHAVKEGETLYGIAKKYRVTPFNILKFNKELKKDAPLRPNTILVIPLDSKAAETTVAPSDIVKKKEAVPPQEEPVDFKVHRVRKRETLFGIARNYNITEEDIKRYNTELYSSQLDKGMRLQIPVFAEKTEADADEELDNFETYTVKPKETRWSIAHRYGITIDSMLSLNPELSKANNNLAVGQQLVLPKIPGSSVQEQKVDYYISYTVPPKKTLYSLSQEYGMSSEEIIRLNPEIMDRGGLKEGMVIRLPKKRITGPEVNAENYVFYEVKPKQTTFSLTRNLGVGYDELLELNPELALGLKAGMILKLPKERSVDLEVKNSLVLDKINLLDSLNRRHRPRLVYILPFRLDKMNFSDEELALKTLMSRNDIKYSLGLYTGALVALDSLAELGMSVDVVAYDNQLSLDKTKEILRNVNFGQVDAVFGPLDQSSLEEVAIQAANQEVPVIAPVPVNSNLSLNNVFFSYTSDEILRKRMLEFMATQVTDQNVIVIADDKNKLTKAEILKKFPGAKSLAVIEEEKNISINLESLQLLLSETQENWVFVESSNFKLISSVTSILNSVNTPDIKVRMFTTNKNRGFENPVISGSHLSNLQFTYPSAYREDTTEAFTKRYAKRFGGAPDKYAVRGFDLTMDLLLKLGYKLDLFEASRGIGTTQYSGNKFNFVKDPVSGYFNISSYILMYNNMKIEEVKPQP
;
A
#
# COMPACT_ATOMS: atom_id res chain seq x y z
N MET A 1 8.56 22.46 52.72
CA MET A 1 8.89 22.32 51.28
C MET A 1 10.01 21.31 51.00
N TYR A 2 11.08 21.25 51.80
CA TYR A 2 12.23 20.37 51.54
C TYR A 2 12.01 18.85 51.68
N ARG A 3 11.08 18.39 52.53
CA ARG A 3 10.78 16.94 52.68
C ARG A 3 10.00 16.33 51.50
N LYS A 4 9.25 17.14 50.74
CA LYS A 4 8.51 16.66 49.56
C LYS A 4 9.39 16.61 48.30
N CYS A 5 10.40 17.48 48.18
CA CYS A 5 11.39 17.40 47.10
C CYS A 5 12.35 16.21 47.27
N PHE A 6 12.70 15.81 48.51
CA PHE A 6 13.55 14.64 48.72
C PHE A 6 12.84 13.32 48.41
N MET A 7 11.55 13.19 48.73
CA MET A 7 10.76 12.02 48.31
C MET A 7 10.57 11.96 46.79
N LEU A 8 10.41 13.10 46.10
CA LEU A 8 10.31 13.12 44.64
C LEU A 8 11.64 12.76 43.97
N LEU A 9 12.78 13.14 44.56
CA LEU A 9 14.12 12.79 44.07
C LEU A 9 14.45 11.30 44.30
N VAL A 10 13.98 10.71 45.41
CA VAL A 10 14.13 9.27 45.69
C VAL A 10 13.17 8.43 44.82
N PHE A 11 11.99 8.95 44.47
CA PHE A 11 11.08 8.28 43.55
C PHE A 11 11.51 8.40 42.07
N LEU A 12 12.24 9.47 41.71
CA LEU A 12 12.86 9.61 40.38
C LEU A 12 14.09 8.70 40.18
N LEU A 13 14.68 8.18 41.26
CA LEU A 13 15.85 7.29 41.24
C LEU A 13 15.51 5.79 41.19
N ILE A 14 14.23 5.42 41.14
CA ILE A 14 13.79 4.01 41.03
C ILE A 14 13.17 3.71 39.63
N CYS A 15 12.98 4.72 38.78
CA CYS A 15 12.70 4.50 37.36
C CYS A 15 14.00 4.30 36.57
N LEU A 16 14.38 3.04 36.34
CA LEU A 16 14.97 2.50 35.11
C LEU A 16 15.67 1.18 35.44
N GLN A 17 14.91 0.10 35.57
CA GLN A 17 15.39 -1.18 35.07
C GLN A 17 14.63 -1.48 33.80
N ALA A 18 15.10 -0.90 32.69
CA ALA A 18 14.84 -1.48 31.39
C ALA A 18 15.41 -2.90 31.43
N VAL A 19 14.55 -3.92 31.41
CA VAL A 19 14.99 -5.28 31.14
C VAL A 19 15.43 -5.29 29.68
N ALA A 20 16.72 -5.02 29.46
CA ALA A 20 17.32 -5.20 28.16
C ALA A 20 17.29 -6.70 27.86
N GLN A 21 16.60 -7.09 26.80
CA GLN A 21 16.68 -8.46 26.30
C GLN A 21 18.14 -8.76 25.99
N GLN A 22 18.75 -9.69 26.74
CA GLN A 22 20.15 -10.03 26.55
C GLN A 22 20.27 -11.01 25.39
N TYR A 23 21.12 -10.68 24.41
CA TYR A 23 21.42 -11.55 23.28
C TYR A 23 22.82 -12.12 23.43
N THR A 24 23.00 -13.37 23.03
CA THR A 24 24.32 -13.96 22.81
C THR A 24 24.41 -14.48 21.38
N THR A 25 25.63 -14.69 20.89
CA THR A 25 25.85 -15.28 19.57
C THR A 25 26.45 -16.67 19.70
N HIS A 26 26.06 -17.58 18.81
CA HIS A 26 26.56 -18.95 18.78
C HIS A 26 26.98 -19.35 17.37
N ALA A 27 28.28 -19.56 17.16
CA ALA A 27 28.79 -20.12 15.92
C ALA A 27 28.53 -21.63 15.89
N VAL A 28 27.69 -22.09 14.97
CA VAL A 28 27.29 -23.49 14.79
C VAL A 28 28.52 -24.34 14.49
N LYS A 29 28.78 -25.37 15.30
CA LYS A 29 29.83 -26.36 15.02
C LYS A 29 29.30 -27.48 14.13
N GLU A 30 30.24 -28.19 13.49
CA GLU A 30 29.89 -29.34 12.66
C GLU A 30 29.12 -30.40 13.46
N GLY A 31 27.92 -30.75 12.98
CA GLY A 31 27.01 -31.71 13.63
C GLY A 31 26.03 -31.13 14.66
N GLU A 32 26.08 -29.83 14.99
CA GLU A 32 25.09 -29.22 15.89
C GLU A 32 23.73 -28.97 15.19
N THR A 33 22.63 -29.26 15.89
CA THR A 33 21.26 -29.05 15.40
C THR A 33 20.59 -27.87 16.11
N LEU A 34 19.62 -27.23 15.45
CA LEU A 34 18.89 -26.08 16.01
C LEU A 34 18.22 -26.44 17.35
N TYR A 35 17.71 -27.67 17.46
CA TYR A 35 17.13 -28.20 18.68
C TYR A 35 18.19 -28.38 19.80
N GLY A 36 19.37 -28.91 19.46
CA GLY A 36 20.47 -29.07 20.42
C GLY A 36 21.00 -27.72 20.95
N ILE A 37 21.12 -26.73 20.07
CA ILE A 37 21.54 -25.37 20.42
C ILE A 37 20.46 -24.68 21.28
N ALA A 38 19.18 -24.78 20.91
CA ALA A 38 18.07 -24.24 21.68
C ALA A 38 18.03 -24.80 23.11
N LYS A 39 18.22 -26.12 23.26
CA LYS A 39 18.31 -26.79 24.57
C LYS A 39 19.51 -26.31 25.39
N LYS A 40 20.68 -26.11 24.75
CA LYS A 40 21.91 -25.61 25.40
C LYS A 40 21.73 -24.22 26.02
N TYR A 41 21.00 -23.33 25.33
CA TYR A 41 20.75 -21.97 25.78
C TYR A 41 19.42 -21.78 26.51
N ARG A 42 18.66 -22.87 26.75
CA ARG A 42 17.34 -22.88 27.41
C ARG A 42 16.32 -21.95 26.74
N VAL A 43 16.27 -21.98 25.42
CA VAL A 43 15.32 -21.23 24.58
C VAL A 43 14.58 -22.19 23.64
N THR A 44 13.53 -21.74 22.96
CA THR A 44 12.85 -22.57 21.95
C THR A 44 13.52 -22.43 20.58
N PRO A 45 13.51 -23.49 19.73
CA PRO A 45 13.99 -23.39 18.34
C PRO A 45 13.26 -22.31 17.54
N PHE A 46 11.96 -22.10 17.85
CA PHE A 46 11.16 -21.03 17.26
C PHE A 46 11.71 -19.64 17.60
N ASN A 47 12.11 -19.41 18.85
CA ASN A 47 12.71 -18.14 19.25
C ASN A 47 14.03 -17.89 18.51
N ILE A 48 14.88 -18.91 18.33
CA ILE A 48 16.10 -18.75 17.52
C ILE A 48 15.75 -18.40 16.06
N LEU A 49 14.79 -19.08 15.43
CA LEU A 49 14.41 -18.77 14.03
C LEU A 49 13.80 -17.37 13.84
N LYS A 50 13.04 -16.88 14.82
CA LYS A 50 12.43 -15.53 14.77
C LYS A 50 13.47 -14.42 14.60
N PHE A 51 14.65 -14.59 15.22
CA PHE A 51 15.74 -13.60 15.20
C PHE A 51 16.82 -13.89 14.15
N ASN A 52 16.72 -15.01 13.42
CA ASN A 52 17.65 -15.41 12.35
C ASN A 52 16.83 -15.80 11.10
N LYS A 53 16.16 -14.81 10.49
CA LYS A 53 15.13 -14.97 9.42
C LYS A 53 15.67 -15.56 8.11
N GLU A 54 16.97 -15.56 7.94
CA GLU A 54 17.72 -16.18 6.86
C GLU A 54 17.73 -17.72 6.92
N LEU A 55 17.34 -18.31 8.06
CA LEU A 55 17.21 -19.75 8.22
C LEU A 55 15.82 -20.23 7.84
N LYS A 56 15.75 -21.22 6.93
CA LYS A 56 14.50 -21.92 6.60
C LYS A 56 14.18 -22.95 7.67
N LYS A 57 12.91 -23.05 8.06
CA LYS A 57 12.39 -23.84 9.20
C LYS A 57 12.80 -25.32 9.18
N ASP A 58 13.10 -25.87 8.01
CA ASP A 58 13.45 -27.30 7.80
C ASP A 58 14.80 -27.52 7.09
N ALA A 59 15.66 -26.50 6.97
CA ALA A 59 16.98 -26.65 6.35
C ALA A 59 18.08 -27.04 7.36
N PRO A 60 19.04 -27.90 7.00
CA PRO A 60 20.15 -28.26 7.88
C PRO A 60 21.05 -27.05 8.18
N LEU A 61 21.43 -26.87 9.45
CA LEU A 61 22.32 -25.77 9.89
C LEU A 61 23.73 -25.98 9.33
N ARG A 62 24.29 -24.95 8.70
CA ARG A 62 25.66 -24.99 8.16
C ARG A 62 26.70 -24.67 9.23
N PRO A 63 27.84 -25.38 9.31
CA PRO A 63 28.92 -25.04 10.24
C PRO A 63 29.43 -23.60 10.03
N ASN A 64 29.86 -22.95 11.11
CA ASN A 64 30.26 -21.54 11.20
C ASN A 64 29.16 -20.49 10.96
N THR A 65 27.90 -20.89 10.84
CA THR A 65 26.77 -19.94 10.88
C THR A 65 26.69 -19.33 12.28
N ILE A 66 26.67 -18.00 12.38
CA ILE A 66 26.54 -17.30 13.67
C ILE A 66 25.06 -17.04 13.95
N LEU A 67 24.52 -17.67 14.99
CA LEU A 67 23.14 -17.52 15.41
C LEU A 67 23.02 -16.48 16.51
N VAL A 68 22.05 -15.57 16.39
CA VAL A 68 21.66 -14.66 17.47
C VAL A 68 20.64 -15.36 18.37
N ILE A 69 20.97 -15.49 19.66
CA ILE A 69 20.17 -16.23 20.64
C ILE A 69 19.70 -15.27 21.74
N PRO A 70 18.37 -15.07 21.91
CA PRO A 70 17.82 -14.24 22.98
C PRO A 70 17.77 -15.02 24.30
N LEU A 71 18.55 -14.63 25.29
CA LEU A 71 18.58 -15.25 26.61
C LEU A 71 17.52 -14.61 27.52
N ASP A 72 16.35 -15.23 27.61
CA ASP A 72 15.33 -14.87 28.62
C ASP A 72 15.44 -15.77 29.86
N SER A 73 15.49 -15.15 31.03
CA SER A 73 15.65 -15.80 32.33
C SER A 73 14.35 -16.36 32.93
N LYS A 74 13.25 -16.44 32.16
CA LYS A 74 11.99 -17.09 32.60
C LYS A 74 11.24 -17.75 31.43
N ALA A 75 11.61 -18.98 31.08
CA ALA A 75 10.70 -19.95 30.46
C ALA A 75 11.36 -21.33 30.43
N ALA A 76 11.19 -22.09 31.51
CA ALA A 76 11.27 -23.55 31.48
C ALA A 76 9.91 -24.08 31.93
N GLU A 77 9.50 -25.19 31.29
CA GLU A 77 8.25 -25.95 31.48
C GLU A 77 7.03 -25.26 30.85
N THR A 78 6.29 -25.87 29.92
CA THR A 78 5.69 -27.21 30.01
C THR A 78 5.59 -27.93 28.65
N THR A 79 5.84 -29.23 28.68
CA THR A 79 5.62 -30.26 27.64
C THR A 79 4.16 -30.71 27.59
N VAL A 80 3.56 -30.99 26.41
CA VAL A 80 2.86 -32.27 26.04
C VAL A 80 2.58 -32.33 24.52
N ALA A 81 2.54 -33.54 23.96
CA ALA A 81 2.22 -33.90 22.57
C ALA A 81 0.72 -34.33 22.40
N PRO A 82 0.28 -35.04 21.33
CA PRO A 82 -0.58 -34.52 20.24
C PRO A 82 -1.98 -35.17 20.14
N SER A 83 -2.97 -34.46 19.58
CA SER A 83 -4.21 -35.10 19.08
C SER A 83 -4.96 -34.27 18.02
N ASP A 84 -5.39 -35.01 16.99
CA ASP A 84 -6.57 -34.88 16.14
C ASP A 84 -6.69 -33.76 15.07
N ILE A 85 -6.33 -34.19 13.86
CA ILE A 85 -6.64 -33.59 12.56
C ILE A 85 -8.07 -33.99 12.16
N VAL A 86 -8.96 -33.02 11.94
CA VAL A 86 -10.19 -33.20 11.15
C VAL A 86 -10.36 -32.04 10.16
N LYS A 87 -10.15 -32.40 8.88
CA LYS A 87 -10.83 -31.99 7.63
C LYS A 87 -10.83 -30.51 7.21
N LYS A 88 -9.98 -30.22 6.22
CA LYS A 88 -10.10 -29.10 5.27
C LYS A 88 -10.79 -29.62 3.99
N LYS A 89 -11.85 -28.93 3.54
CA LYS A 89 -12.48 -29.12 2.21
C LYS A 89 -11.77 -28.19 1.22
N GLU A 90 -11.28 -28.73 0.12
CA GLU A 90 -10.67 -28.02 -1.00
C GLU A 90 -11.71 -27.66 -2.07
N ALA A 91 -11.51 -26.54 -2.76
CA ALA A 91 -12.33 -26.07 -3.88
C ALA A 91 -11.61 -26.31 -5.21
N VAL A 92 -12.41 -26.66 -6.21
CA VAL A 92 -12.09 -27.25 -7.53
C VAL A 92 -11.77 -26.19 -8.60
N PRO A 93 -10.81 -26.42 -9.53
CA PRO A 93 -10.60 -25.62 -10.75
C PRO A 93 -11.52 -26.05 -11.93
N PRO A 94 -11.72 -25.22 -12.98
CA PRO A 94 -12.72 -25.48 -14.03
C PRO A 94 -12.35 -26.69 -14.90
N GLN A 95 -13.32 -27.54 -15.23
CA GLN A 95 -13.09 -28.87 -15.83
C GLN A 95 -13.96 -29.14 -17.07
N GLU A 96 -13.35 -29.84 -18.03
CA GLU A 96 -13.92 -30.32 -19.30
C GLU A 96 -14.92 -31.47 -19.06
N GLU A 97 -15.97 -31.57 -19.88
CA GLU A 97 -16.98 -32.63 -19.79
C GLU A 97 -16.50 -33.94 -20.45
N PRO A 98 -16.79 -35.13 -19.86
CA PRO A 98 -16.35 -36.42 -20.39
C PRO A 98 -17.14 -36.83 -21.63
N VAL A 99 -16.47 -37.52 -22.57
CA VAL A 99 -17.06 -37.99 -23.84
C VAL A 99 -17.74 -39.35 -23.69
N ASP A 100 -17.29 -40.18 -22.74
CA ASP A 100 -17.87 -41.50 -22.45
C ASP A 100 -17.55 -41.95 -21.00
N PHE A 101 -18.17 -43.03 -20.53
CA PHE A 101 -17.92 -43.63 -19.21
C PHE A 101 -17.62 -45.13 -19.29
N LYS A 102 -16.51 -45.55 -18.67
CA LYS A 102 -16.14 -46.96 -18.53
C LYS A 102 -16.44 -47.50 -17.14
N VAL A 103 -17.09 -48.65 -17.06
CA VAL A 103 -17.39 -49.30 -15.76
C VAL A 103 -16.19 -50.13 -15.28
N HIS A 104 -15.64 -49.78 -14.12
CA HIS A 104 -14.54 -50.50 -13.48
C HIS A 104 -14.99 -51.20 -12.18
N ARG A 105 -14.79 -52.52 -12.08
CA ARG A 105 -15.11 -53.30 -10.87
C ARG A 105 -13.89 -53.42 -9.96
N VAL A 106 -13.99 -52.87 -8.75
CA VAL A 106 -12.90 -52.80 -7.77
C VAL A 106 -12.44 -54.19 -7.32
N ARG A 107 -11.14 -54.44 -7.41
CA ARG A 107 -10.46 -55.67 -6.98
C ARG A 107 -9.99 -55.60 -5.53
N LYS A 108 -9.56 -56.74 -4.98
CA LYS A 108 -9.03 -56.81 -3.61
C LYS A 108 -7.76 -55.95 -3.50
N ARG A 109 -7.75 -54.98 -2.55
CA ARG A 109 -6.65 -54.04 -2.29
C ARG A 109 -6.40 -52.96 -3.36
N GLU A 110 -7.34 -52.71 -4.26
CA GLU A 110 -7.28 -51.52 -5.12
C GLU A 110 -7.59 -50.24 -4.32
N THR A 111 -6.97 -49.14 -4.72
CA THR A 111 -7.19 -47.80 -4.14
C THR A 111 -7.62 -46.84 -5.24
N LEU A 112 -8.33 -45.75 -4.88
CA LEU A 112 -8.73 -44.72 -5.84
C LEU A 112 -7.52 -44.13 -6.58
N PHE A 113 -6.41 -43.91 -5.87
CA PHE A 113 -5.13 -43.50 -6.46
C PHE A 113 -4.63 -44.46 -7.56
N GLY A 114 -4.68 -45.78 -7.29
CA GLY A 114 -4.25 -46.79 -8.25
C GLY A 114 -5.16 -46.87 -9.47
N ILE A 115 -6.48 -46.72 -9.27
CA ILE A 115 -7.48 -46.72 -10.34
C ILE A 115 -7.32 -45.45 -11.19
N ALA A 116 -7.23 -44.27 -10.57
CA ALA A 116 -7.01 -42.99 -11.23
C ALA A 116 -5.78 -43.01 -12.15
N ARG A 117 -4.67 -43.55 -11.65
CA ARG A 117 -3.44 -43.72 -12.43
C ARG A 117 -3.59 -44.68 -13.61
N ASN A 118 -4.36 -45.76 -13.46
CA ASN A 118 -4.58 -46.74 -14.54
C ASN A 118 -5.43 -46.19 -15.69
N TYR A 119 -6.31 -45.23 -15.41
CA TYR A 119 -7.19 -44.59 -16.39
C TYR A 119 -6.71 -43.19 -16.82
N ASN A 120 -5.55 -42.74 -16.33
CA ASN A 120 -4.97 -41.43 -16.61
C ASN A 120 -5.92 -40.24 -16.30
N ILE A 121 -6.65 -40.32 -15.18
CA ILE A 121 -7.56 -39.28 -14.68
C ILE A 121 -7.27 -38.98 -13.21
N THR A 122 -7.90 -37.97 -12.60
CA THR A 122 -7.69 -37.67 -11.17
C THR A 122 -8.67 -38.45 -10.27
N GLU A 123 -8.31 -38.62 -8.98
CA GLU A 123 -9.22 -39.21 -8.00
C GLU A 123 -10.51 -38.40 -7.82
N GLU A 124 -10.43 -37.08 -8.00
CA GLU A 124 -11.58 -36.19 -7.89
C GLU A 124 -12.54 -36.35 -9.09
N ASP A 125 -12.01 -36.64 -10.28
CA ASP A 125 -12.81 -36.96 -11.46
C ASP A 125 -13.57 -38.28 -11.27
N ILE A 126 -12.96 -39.28 -10.62
CA ILE A 126 -13.66 -40.53 -10.27
C ILE A 126 -14.76 -40.27 -9.24
N LYS A 127 -14.49 -39.52 -8.16
CA LYS A 127 -15.47 -39.27 -7.10
C LYS A 127 -16.66 -38.45 -7.58
N ARG A 128 -16.47 -37.55 -8.54
CA ARG A 128 -17.54 -36.74 -9.10
C ARG A 128 -18.67 -37.57 -9.72
N TYR A 129 -18.31 -38.64 -10.43
CA TYR A 129 -19.26 -39.52 -11.10
C TYR A 129 -19.60 -40.78 -10.30
N ASN A 130 -19.06 -40.89 -9.07
CA ASN A 130 -19.34 -41.95 -8.10
C ASN A 130 -19.50 -41.33 -6.71
N THR A 131 -20.51 -40.48 -6.57
CA THR A 131 -20.69 -39.56 -5.43
C THR A 131 -20.77 -40.24 -4.06
N GLU A 132 -21.14 -41.52 -4.01
CA GLU A 132 -21.12 -42.35 -2.81
C GLU A 132 -19.73 -42.44 -2.18
N LEU A 133 -18.66 -42.27 -2.95
CA LEU A 133 -17.27 -42.26 -2.48
C LEU A 133 -16.90 -41.01 -1.65
N TYR A 134 -17.77 -39.99 -1.60
CA TYR A 134 -17.59 -38.87 -0.67
C TYR A 134 -17.99 -39.23 0.77
N SER A 135 -18.82 -40.26 0.95
CA SER A 135 -19.34 -40.70 2.24
C SER A 135 -18.95 -42.13 2.62
N SER A 136 -18.53 -42.96 1.66
CA SER A 136 -18.17 -44.35 1.85
C SER A 136 -16.74 -44.64 1.38
N GLN A 137 -16.11 -45.64 1.98
CA GLN A 137 -14.80 -46.10 1.55
C GLN A 137 -14.93 -47.03 0.34
N LEU A 138 -13.86 -47.14 -0.45
CA LEU A 138 -13.84 -47.97 -1.65
C LEU A 138 -13.88 -49.46 -1.29
N ASP A 139 -15.00 -50.13 -1.53
CA ASP A 139 -15.19 -51.55 -1.21
C ASP A 139 -14.92 -52.50 -2.36
N LYS A 140 -14.45 -53.71 -2.02
CA LYS A 140 -14.20 -54.78 -3.00
C LYS A 140 -15.50 -55.15 -3.72
N GLY A 141 -15.47 -55.11 -5.05
CA GLY A 141 -16.58 -55.49 -5.91
C GLY A 141 -17.50 -54.34 -6.31
N MET A 142 -17.28 -53.14 -5.77
CA MET A 142 -17.95 -51.90 -6.18
C MET A 142 -17.70 -51.63 -7.67
N ARG A 143 -18.68 -51.08 -8.38
CA ARG A 143 -18.59 -50.73 -9.80
C ARG A 143 -18.52 -49.21 -9.91
N LEU A 144 -17.39 -48.70 -10.38
CA LEU A 144 -17.16 -47.26 -10.58
C LEU A 144 -17.39 -46.87 -12.03
N GLN A 145 -18.04 -45.72 -12.25
CA GLN A 145 -18.09 -45.02 -13.54
C GLN A 145 -16.83 -44.16 -13.71
N ILE A 146 -15.98 -44.55 -14.65
CA ILE A 146 -14.72 -43.87 -14.94
C ILE A 146 -14.90 -42.97 -16.17
N PRO A 147 -14.83 -41.64 -16.04
CA PRO A 147 -14.96 -40.72 -17.19
C PRO A 147 -13.81 -40.91 -18.18
N VAL A 148 -14.13 -40.94 -19.47
CA VAL A 148 -13.19 -40.95 -20.58
C VAL A 148 -13.25 -39.57 -21.24
N PHE A 149 -12.12 -38.87 -21.27
CA PHE A 149 -11.97 -37.59 -21.97
C PHE A 149 -11.39 -37.83 -23.36
N ALA A 150 -11.69 -36.95 -24.32
CA ALA A 150 -11.26 -37.12 -25.71
C ALA A 150 -9.73 -37.09 -25.77
N GLU A 151 -9.11 -38.16 -26.23
CA GLU A 151 -7.68 -38.13 -26.55
C GLU A 151 -7.48 -37.21 -27.76
N LYS A 152 -6.77 -36.10 -27.56
CA LYS A 152 -6.30 -35.24 -28.64
C LYS A 152 -5.38 -36.09 -29.53
N THR A 153 -5.73 -36.26 -30.79
CA THR A 153 -4.93 -37.02 -31.75
C THR A 153 -3.78 -36.16 -32.26
N GLU A 154 -2.66 -36.81 -32.59
CA GLU A 154 -1.37 -36.21 -32.99
C GLU A 154 -1.41 -35.35 -34.27
N ALA A 155 -2.58 -35.10 -34.86
CA ALA A 155 -2.77 -34.23 -36.03
C ALA A 155 -3.08 -32.76 -35.67
N ASP A 156 -3.46 -32.46 -34.42
CA ASP A 156 -3.61 -31.09 -33.91
C ASP A 156 -2.30 -30.54 -33.29
N ALA A 157 -1.22 -31.32 -33.31
CA ALA A 157 0.08 -30.97 -32.72
C ALA A 157 1.00 -30.15 -33.66
N ASP A 158 0.65 -30.04 -34.95
CA ASP A 158 1.48 -29.34 -35.94
C ASP A 158 1.29 -27.80 -35.95
N GLU A 159 0.29 -27.26 -35.25
CA GLU A 159 0.18 -25.80 -35.01
C GLU A 159 0.89 -25.33 -33.71
N GLU A 160 1.39 -26.24 -32.86
CA GLU A 160 2.08 -25.90 -31.61
C GLU A 160 3.62 -26.08 -31.64
N LEU A 161 4.18 -26.67 -32.71
CA LEU A 161 5.64 -26.85 -32.83
C LEU A 161 6.41 -25.61 -33.30
N ASP A 162 5.74 -24.50 -33.63
CA ASP A 162 6.46 -23.28 -34.01
C ASP A 162 6.95 -22.46 -32.80
N ASN A 163 6.53 -22.81 -31.57
CA ASN A 163 6.85 -22.08 -30.34
C ASN A 163 7.96 -22.70 -29.48
N PHE A 164 8.56 -23.82 -29.88
CA PHE A 164 9.61 -24.50 -29.11
C PHE A 164 10.86 -24.80 -29.95
N GLU A 165 12.04 -24.77 -29.31
CA GLU A 165 13.32 -25.13 -29.89
C GLU A 165 14.06 -26.16 -29.03
N THR A 166 14.96 -26.91 -29.66
CA THR A 166 15.81 -27.89 -28.96
C THR A 166 17.16 -27.24 -28.61
N TYR A 167 17.46 -27.15 -27.32
CA TYR A 167 18.70 -26.60 -26.79
C TYR A 167 19.64 -27.71 -26.28
N THR A 168 20.90 -27.68 -26.68
CA THR A 168 21.93 -28.64 -26.21
C THR A 168 22.71 -28.06 -25.04
N VAL A 169 22.68 -28.75 -23.89
CA VAL A 169 23.34 -28.36 -22.64
C VAL A 169 24.86 -28.26 -22.82
N LYS A 170 25.43 -27.08 -22.55
CA LYS A 170 26.87 -26.82 -22.63
C LYS A 170 27.58 -27.15 -21.30
N PRO A 171 28.91 -27.34 -21.32
CA PRO A 171 29.68 -27.58 -20.09
C PRO A 171 29.42 -26.52 -19.02
N LYS A 172 29.17 -26.99 -17.79
CA LYS A 172 28.90 -26.16 -16.59
C LYS A 172 27.54 -25.43 -16.55
N GLU A 173 26.62 -25.72 -17.46
CA GLU A 173 25.23 -25.22 -17.36
C GLU A 173 24.39 -26.08 -16.39
N THR A 174 23.46 -25.43 -15.69
CA THR A 174 22.51 -26.02 -14.73
C THR A 174 21.06 -25.75 -15.17
N ARG A 175 20.09 -26.54 -14.66
CA ARG A 175 18.64 -26.33 -14.93
C ARG A 175 18.22 -24.89 -14.66
N TRP A 176 18.73 -24.32 -13.57
CA TRP A 176 18.47 -22.92 -13.21
C TRP A 176 19.04 -21.93 -14.24
N SER A 177 20.30 -22.09 -14.65
CA SER A 177 20.92 -21.17 -15.62
C SER A 177 20.24 -21.21 -16.99
N ILE A 178 19.74 -22.39 -17.40
CA ILE A 178 19.05 -22.56 -18.69
C ILE A 178 17.62 -22.03 -18.58
N ALA A 179 16.87 -22.37 -17.53
CA ALA A 179 15.49 -21.91 -17.34
C ALA A 179 15.43 -20.38 -17.23
N HIS A 180 16.39 -19.79 -16.51
CA HIS A 180 16.51 -18.35 -16.35
C HIS A 180 16.84 -17.64 -17.67
N ARG A 181 17.73 -18.18 -18.50
CA ARG A 181 18.05 -17.62 -19.83
C ARG A 181 16.83 -17.60 -20.76
N TYR A 182 15.99 -18.62 -20.66
CA TYR A 182 14.77 -18.78 -21.47
C TYR A 182 13.51 -18.16 -20.83
N GLY A 183 13.64 -17.54 -19.65
CA GLY A 183 12.52 -16.88 -18.99
C GLY A 183 11.42 -17.80 -18.47
N ILE A 184 11.73 -19.09 -18.23
CA ILE A 184 10.77 -20.09 -17.71
C ILE A 184 11.13 -20.54 -16.29
N THR A 185 10.17 -21.09 -15.56
CA THR A 185 10.43 -21.70 -14.24
C THR A 185 11.04 -23.08 -14.39
N ILE A 186 11.73 -23.57 -13.34
CA ILE A 186 12.25 -24.95 -13.32
C ILE A 186 11.10 -25.95 -13.46
N ASP A 187 9.96 -25.69 -12.81
CA ASP A 187 8.78 -26.56 -12.93
C ASP A 187 8.23 -26.60 -14.37
N SER A 188 8.23 -25.46 -15.06
CA SER A 188 7.87 -25.38 -16.48
C SER A 188 8.87 -26.10 -17.38
N MET A 189 10.17 -25.99 -17.10
CA MET A 189 11.21 -26.76 -17.79
C MET A 189 11.06 -28.27 -17.58
N LEU A 190 10.71 -28.72 -16.37
CA LEU A 190 10.48 -30.14 -16.06
C LEU A 190 9.18 -30.67 -16.67
N SER A 191 8.18 -29.80 -16.85
CA SER A 191 6.98 -30.15 -17.60
C SER A 191 7.25 -30.28 -19.10
N LEU A 192 8.15 -29.47 -19.65
CA LEU A 192 8.58 -29.53 -21.06
C LEU A 192 9.57 -30.67 -21.35
N ASN A 193 10.27 -31.16 -20.33
CA ASN A 193 11.31 -32.20 -20.41
C ASN A 193 11.05 -33.28 -19.35
N PRO A 194 9.95 -34.05 -19.49
CA PRO A 194 9.48 -34.98 -18.46
C PRO A 194 10.46 -36.12 -18.15
N GLU A 195 11.43 -36.39 -19.02
CA GLU A 195 12.54 -37.31 -18.78
C GLU A 195 13.55 -36.82 -17.72
N LEU A 196 13.52 -35.54 -17.35
CA LEU A 196 14.31 -35.00 -16.26
C LEU A 196 13.75 -35.42 -14.90
N SER A 197 14.57 -36.10 -14.11
CA SER A 197 14.20 -36.49 -12.75
C SER A 197 13.92 -35.27 -11.87
N LYS A 198 12.75 -35.25 -11.20
CA LYS A 198 12.38 -34.24 -10.19
C LYS A 198 13.17 -34.38 -8.87
N ALA A 199 13.86 -35.51 -8.68
CA ALA A 199 14.59 -35.82 -7.45
C ALA A 199 16.04 -35.32 -7.43
N ASN A 200 16.60 -34.92 -8.58
CA ASN A 200 17.95 -34.40 -8.70
C ASN A 200 18.03 -33.23 -9.69
N ASN A 201 19.08 -32.40 -9.61
CA ASN A 201 19.23 -31.19 -10.43
C ASN A 201 20.28 -31.34 -11.54
N ASN A 202 20.72 -32.56 -11.82
CA ASN A 202 21.82 -32.80 -12.76
C ASN A 202 21.35 -32.70 -14.21
N LEU A 203 22.19 -32.13 -15.06
CA LEU A 203 22.09 -32.15 -16.52
C LEU A 203 23.42 -32.64 -17.08
N ALA A 204 23.38 -33.59 -18.02
CA ALA A 204 24.58 -34.06 -18.70
C ALA A 204 25.00 -33.07 -19.79
N VAL A 205 26.30 -32.87 -19.95
CA VAL A 205 26.83 -32.07 -21.08
C VAL A 205 26.45 -32.78 -22.38
N GLY A 206 25.86 -32.04 -23.33
CA GLY A 206 25.34 -32.58 -24.58
C GLY A 206 23.89 -33.08 -24.50
N GLN A 207 23.25 -33.04 -23.33
CA GLN A 207 21.83 -33.40 -23.21
C GLN A 207 20.95 -32.39 -23.95
N GLN A 208 19.98 -32.87 -24.71
CA GLN A 208 19.03 -32.01 -25.43
C GLN A 208 17.81 -31.72 -24.56
N LEU A 209 17.36 -30.47 -24.58
CA LEU A 209 16.18 -29.98 -23.85
C LEU A 209 15.25 -29.25 -24.81
N VAL A 210 13.95 -29.50 -24.70
CA VAL A 210 12.89 -28.75 -25.37
C VAL A 210 12.57 -27.50 -24.54
N LEU A 211 12.73 -26.33 -25.13
CA LEU A 211 12.53 -25.02 -24.51
C LEU A 211 11.71 -24.10 -25.42
N PRO A 212 10.98 -23.10 -24.91
CA PRO A 212 10.21 -22.21 -25.78
C PRO A 212 11.14 -21.31 -26.61
N LYS A 213 10.78 -21.05 -27.87
CA LYS A 213 11.42 -20.04 -28.72
C LYS A 213 11.17 -18.67 -28.11
N ILE A 214 12.23 -17.87 -27.99
CA ILE A 214 12.12 -16.49 -27.51
C ILE A 214 11.55 -15.64 -28.67
N PRO A 215 10.36 -15.00 -28.53
CA PRO A 215 9.77 -14.20 -29.59
C PRO A 215 10.71 -13.06 -30.03
N GLY A 216 11.07 -13.02 -31.31
CA GLY A 216 11.95 -11.99 -31.90
C GLY A 216 13.38 -12.43 -32.27
N SER A 217 13.70 -13.73 -32.25
CA SER A 217 15.03 -14.23 -32.59
C SER A 217 15.21 -14.49 -34.09
N SER A 218 15.25 -13.42 -34.89
CA SER A 218 15.78 -13.46 -36.27
C SER A 218 16.49 -12.16 -36.65
N VAL A 219 17.46 -11.72 -35.84
CA VAL A 219 18.55 -10.84 -36.30
C VAL A 219 19.84 -11.26 -35.60
N GLN A 220 20.85 -11.57 -36.41
CA GLN A 220 22.19 -11.95 -36.00
C GLN A 220 22.90 -10.80 -35.24
N GLU A 221 23.64 -11.19 -34.20
CA GLU A 221 24.76 -10.48 -33.56
C GLU A 221 24.61 -8.98 -33.22
N GLN A 222 24.19 -8.69 -31.98
CA GLN A 222 24.85 -7.67 -31.15
C GLN A 222 25.03 -8.18 -29.72
N LYS A 223 26.22 -8.71 -29.42
CA LYS A 223 26.66 -8.94 -28.04
C LYS A 223 26.93 -7.59 -27.38
N VAL A 224 26.20 -7.27 -26.30
CA VAL A 224 26.61 -6.21 -25.39
C VAL A 224 27.43 -6.85 -24.27
N ASP A 225 28.72 -7.08 -24.54
CA ASP A 225 29.67 -7.54 -23.53
C ASP A 225 29.95 -6.41 -22.54
N TYR A 226 29.35 -6.50 -21.34
CA TYR A 226 29.58 -5.56 -20.23
C TYR A 226 31.01 -5.60 -19.67
N TYR A 227 31.79 -6.62 -20.04
CA TYR A 227 33.12 -6.88 -19.52
C TYR A 227 34.06 -7.31 -20.63
N ILE A 228 35.33 -6.96 -20.48
CA ILE A 228 36.43 -7.45 -21.30
C ILE A 228 37.23 -8.49 -20.52
N SER A 229 37.74 -9.49 -21.23
CA SER A 229 38.79 -10.37 -20.73
C SER A 229 40.14 -9.68 -20.90
N TYR A 230 40.82 -9.42 -19.78
CA TYR A 230 42.10 -8.74 -19.72
C TYR A 230 43.18 -9.71 -19.25
N THR A 231 44.21 -9.92 -20.07
CA THR A 231 45.35 -10.78 -19.70
C THR A 231 46.40 -9.93 -19.00
N VAL A 232 46.75 -10.28 -17.76
CA VAL A 232 47.63 -9.52 -16.88
C VAL A 232 49.07 -9.54 -17.43
N PRO A 233 49.64 -8.41 -17.87
CA PRO A 233 51.02 -8.36 -18.36
C PRO A 233 52.04 -8.40 -17.21
N PRO A 234 53.34 -8.64 -17.51
CA PRO A 234 54.41 -8.66 -16.51
C PRO A 234 54.41 -7.40 -15.64
N LYS A 235 54.59 -7.59 -14.32
CA LYS A 235 54.67 -6.54 -13.30
C LYS A 235 53.38 -5.74 -13.05
N LYS A 236 52.23 -6.13 -13.62
CA LYS A 236 50.94 -5.49 -13.34
C LYS A 236 50.40 -5.92 -11.97
N THR A 237 49.91 -4.95 -11.20
CA THR A 237 49.38 -5.19 -9.84
C THR A 237 47.90 -4.81 -9.74
N LEU A 238 47.18 -5.35 -8.75
CA LEU A 238 45.78 -4.97 -8.47
C LEU A 238 45.62 -3.46 -8.24
N TYR A 239 46.60 -2.84 -7.57
CA TYR A 239 46.62 -1.39 -7.38
C TYR A 239 46.78 -0.62 -8.70
N SER A 240 47.60 -1.11 -9.63
CA SER A 240 47.73 -0.47 -10.95
C SER A 240 46.47 -0.62 -11.81
N LEU A 241 45.70 -1.70 -11.62
CA LEU A 241 44.43 -1.93 -12.33
C LEU A 241 43.28 -1.15 -11.70
N SER A 242 43.29 -0.98 -10.37
CA SER A 242 42.28 -0.21 -9.64
C SER A 242 42.26 1.25 -10.07
N GLN A 243 43.44 1.85 -10.22
CA GLN A 243 43.60 3.23 -10.70
C GLN A 243 43.21 3.40 -12.18
N GLU A 244 43.52 2.42 -13.03
CA GLU A 244 43.29 2.52 -14.47
C GLU A 244 41.80 2.40 -14.86
N TYR A 245 41.06 1.56 -14.10
CA TYR A 245 39.65 1.26 -14.34
C TYR A 245 38.69 1.95 -13.35
N GLY A 246 39.20 2.71 -12.39
CA GLY A 246 38.39 3.48 -11.43
C GLY A 246 37.56 2.59 -10.49
N MET A 247 38.11 1.44 -10.08
CA MET A 247 37.47 0.47 -9.21
C MET A 247 38.40 0.06 -8.09
N SER A 248 37.90 -0.33 -6.92
CA SER A 248 38.76 -0.79 -5.83
C SER A 248 39.39 -2.16 -6.10
N SER A 249 40.51 -2.45 -5.44
CA SER A 249 41.18 -3.75 -5.54
C SER A 249 40.25 -4.89 -5.09
N GLU A 250 39.44 -4.67 -4.04
CA GLU A 250 38.44 -5.60 -3.55
C GLU A 250 37.35 -5.88 -4.58
N GLU A 251 36.92 -4.89 -5.37
CA GLU A 251 35.93 -5.09 -6.42
C GLU A 251 36.50 -5.89 -7.60
N ILE A 252 37.76 -5.66 -7.97
CA ILE A 252 38.46 -6.46 -8.99
C ILE A 252 38.59 -7.91 -8.53
N ILE A 253 38.92 -8.15 -7.25
CA ILE A 253 38.98 -9.49 -6.65
C ILE A 253 37.58 -10.11 -6.58
N ARG A 254 36.54 -9.35 -6.23
CA ARG A 254 35.17 -9.86 -6.16
C ARG A 254 34.64 -10.29 -7.52
N LEU A 255 35.05 -9.61 -8.59
CA LEU A 255 34.75 -9.99 -9.97
C LEU A 255 35.57 -11.18 -10.46
N ASN A 256 36.72 -11.43 -9.82
CA ASN A 256 37.69 -12.46 -10.19
C ASN A 256 38.17 -13.21 -8.94
N PRO A 257 37.29 -13.95 -8.23
CA PRO A 257 37.59 -14.52 -6.92
C PRO A 257 38.76 -15.53 -6.95
N GLU A 258 39.03 -16.12 -8.12
CA GLU A 258 40.17 -17.00 -8.39
C GLU A 258 41.55 -16.35 -8.17
N ILE A 259 41.61 -15.01 -8.07
CA ILE A 259 42.81 -14.28 -7.65
C ILE A 259 43.19 -14.64 -6.20
N MET A 260 42.21 -14.85 -5.33
CA MET A 260 42.46 -15.24 -3.93
C MET A 260 42.90 -16.70 -3.85
N ASP A 261 42.26 -17.58 -4.61
CA ASP A 261 42.57 -19.02 -4.62
C ASP A 261 44.01 -19.32 -5.11
N ARG A 262 44.60 -18.42 -5.90
CA ARG A 262 45.97 -18.56 -6.43
C ARG A 262 47.03 -17.74 -5.69
N GLY A 263 46.67 -17.13 -4.56
CA GLY A 263 47.57 -16.37 -3.70
C GLY A 263 47.93 -14.98 -4.23
N GLY A 264 47.06 -14.35 -5.02
CA GLY A 264 47.24 -13.01 -5.58
C GLY A 264 47.27 -12.97 -7.11
N LEU A 265 47.29 -11.75 -7.66
CA LEU A 265 47.30 -11.52 -9.11
C LEU A 265 48.66 -11.93 -9.70
N LYS A 266 48.65 -12.82 -10.70
CA LYS A 266 49.86 -13.35 -11.36
C LYS A 266 49.90 -12.95 -12.83
N GLU A 267 51.11 -12.81 -13.35
CA GLU A 267 51.35 -12.57 -14.78
C GLU A 267 50.74 -13.68 -15.65
N GLY A 268 50.15 -13.31 -16.78
CA GLY A 268 49.47 -14.21 -17.71
C GLY A 268 48.06 -14.63 -17.28
N MET A 269 47.59 -14.21 -16.11
CA MET A 269 46.23 -14.48 -15.65
C MET A 269 45.20 -13.71 -16.48
N VAL A 270 44.14 -14.37 -16.93
CA VAL A 270 43.03 -13.70 -17.65
C VAL A 270 41.95 -13.35 -16.63
N ILE A 271 41.72 -12.05 -16.44
CA ILE A 271 40.75 -11.51 -15.49
C ILE A 271 39.66 -10.72 -16.22
N ARG A 272 38.47 -10.64 -15.64
CA ARG A 272 37.30 -9.93 -16.16
C ARG A 272 37.24 -8.52 -15.59
N LEU A 273 37.27 -7.50 -16.46
CA LEU A 273 37.17 -6.08 -16.09
C LEU A 273 36.02 -5.42 -16.86
N PRO A 274 35.28 -4.45 -16.29
CA PRO A 274 34.17 -3.81 -16.98
C PRO A 274 34.65 -2.92 -18.14
N LYS A 275 33.83 -2.82 -19.18
CA LYS A 275 34.12 -1.93 -20.33
C LYS A 275 34.00 -0.47 -19.85
N LYS A 276 35.08 0.31 -19.95
CA LYS A 276 35.18 1.68 -19.43
C LYS A 276 34.02 2.55 -19.95
N ARG A 277 33.11 2.97 -19.06
CA ARG A 277 32.09 3.99 -19.37
C ARG A 277 32.78 5.36 -19.31
N ILE A 278 32.56 6.18 -20.33
CA ILE A 278 32.91 7.60 -20.28
C ILE A 278 32.07 8.22 -19.16
N THR A 279 32.70 8.68 -18.10
CA THR A 279 32.06 9.47 -17.05
C THR A 279 31.66 10.82 -17.63
N GLY A 280 30.36 11.09 -17.73
CA GLY A 280 29.83 12.45 -17.82
C GLY A 280 30.00 13.17 -16.47
N PRO A 281 30.03 14.51 -16.45
CA PRO A 281 30.36 15.30 -15.27
C PRO A 281 29.27 15.19 -14.20
N GLU A 282 29.65 15.43 -12.93
CA GLU A 282 28.78 15.46 -11.75
C GLU A 282 27.40 16.08 -12.06
N VAL A 283 26.36 15.26 -11.94
CA VAL A 283 24.98 15.71 -12.15
C VAL A 283 24.46 16.31 -10.86
N ASN A 284 24.23 17.62 -10.90
CA ASN A 284 23.64 18.41 -9.84
C ASN A 284 22.27 17.82 -9.42
N ALA A 285 22.19 17.28 -8.20
CA ALA A 285 21.01 16.57 -7.67
C ALA A 285 19.91 17.49 -7.12
N GLU A 286 20.08 18.81 -7.22
CA GLU A 286 19.15 19.79 -6.63
C GLU A 286 17.85 19.94 -7.44
N ASN A 287 17.89 19.74 -8.76
CA ASN A 287 16.80 20.08 -9.69
C ASN A 287 16.10 18.88 -10.36
N TYR A 288 16.56 17.66 -10.12
CA TYR A 288 16.05 16.46 -10.80
C TYR A 288 15.72 15.32 -9.84
N VAL A 289 14.71 14.53 -10.22
CA VAL A 289 14.38 13.25 -9.59
C VAL A 289 14.46 12.13 -10.63
N PHE A 290 14.58 10.90 -10.17
CA PHE A 290 14.87 9.73 -10.99
C PHE A 290 13.76 8.70 -10.87
N TYR A 291 13.42 8.02 -11.96
CA TYR A 291 12.40 6.99 -11.97
C TYR A 291 12.95 5.69 -12.57
N GLU A 292 12.83 4.58 -11.87
CA GLU A 292 13.23 3.27 -12.39
C GLU A 292 12.06 2.60 -13.12
N VAL A 293 12.21 2.39 -14.41
CA VAL A 293 11.23 1.71 -15.27
C VAL A 293 11.02 0.28 -14.79
N LYS A 294 9.79 -0.08 -14.46
CA LYS A 294 9.44 -1.44 -14.00
C LYS A 294 9.17 -2.39 -15.17
N PRO A 295 9.30 -3.71 -14.95
CA PRO A 295 8.95 -4.71 -15.97
C PRO A 295 7.53 -4.50 -16.52
N LYS A 296 7.38 -4.66 -17.85
CA LYS A 296 6.10 -4.54 -18.59
C LYS A 296 5.50 -3.13 -18.70
N GLN A 297 6.21 -2.08 -18.30
CA GLN A 297 5.78 -0.70 -18.56
C GLN A 297 6.03 -0.30 -20.02
N THR A 298 5.12 0.51 -20.55
CA THR A 298 5.21 1.13 -21.88
C THR A 298 5.48 2.63 -21.75
N THR A 299 6.01 3.25 -22.81
CA THR A 299 6.20 4.71 -22.87
C THR A 299 4.89 5.45 -22.60
N PHE A 300 3.78 4.95 -23.14
CA PHE A 300 2.44 5.49 -22.94
C PHE A 300 1.93 5.38 -21.49
N SER A 301 2.09 4.22 -20.85
CA SER A 301 1.74 4.08 -19.43
C SER A 301 2.62 4.94 -18.53
N LEU A 302 3.88 5.12 -18.91
CA LEU A 302 4.87 5.85 -18.12
C LEU A 302 4.68 7.36 -18.20
N THR A 303 4.45 7.92 -19.39
CA THR A 303 4.10 9.35 -19.56
C THR A 303 2.80 9.71 -18.87
N ARG A 304 1.80 8.82 -18.91
CA ARG A 304 0.55 8.97 -18.17
C ARG A 304 0.75 8.93 -16.65
N ASN A 305 1.55 7.99 -16.14
CA ASN A 305 1.79 7.84 -14.70
C ASN A 305 2.64 8.99 -14.13
N LEU A 306 3.60 9.48 -14.90
CA LEU A 306 4.54 10.54 -14.49
C LEU A 306 4.02 11.96 -14.81
N GLY A 307 2.97 12.09 -15.62
CA GLY A 307 2.43 13.38 -16.02
C GLY A 307 3.37 14.21 -16.90
N VAL A 308 4.30 13.56 -17.60
CA VAL A 308 5.29 14.19 -18.49
C VAL A 308 5.05 13.74 -19.93
N GLY A 309 5.11 14.66 -20.89
CA GLY A 309 4.95 14.34 -22.31
C GLY A 309 6.08 13.45 -22.83
N TYR A 310 5.83 12.68 -23.89
CA TYR A 310 6.88 11.81 -24.46
C TYR A 310 8.08 12.60 -24.98
N ASP A 311 7.82 13.72 -25.67
CA ASP A 311 8.88 14.56 -26.25
C ASP A 311 9.77 15.19 -25.17
N GLU A 312 9.14 15.72 -24.11
CA GLU A 312 9.85 16.28 -22.93
C GLU A 312 10.66 15.20 -22.19
N LEU A 313 10.08 14.00 -22.05
CA LEU A 313 10.75 12.87 -21.42
C LEU A 313 11.95 12.40 -22.28
N LEU A 314 11.82 12.43 -23.60
CA LEU A 314 12.86 12.10 -24.57
C LEU A 314 13.98 13.15 -24.60
N GLU A 315 13.65 14.45 -24.46
CA GLU A 315 14.63 15.53 -24.34
C GLU A 315 15.52 15.35 -23.10
N LEU A 316 14.92 14.97 -21.97
CA LEU A 316 15.63 14.74 -20.72
C LEU A 316 16.36 13.39 -20.67
N ASN A 317 15.92 12.42 -21.49
CA ASN A 317 16.43 11.06 -21.55
C ASN A 317 16.59 10.62 -23.02
N PRO A 318 17.58 11.14 -23.76
CA PRO A 318 17.74 10.86 -25.19
C PRO A 318 17.85 9.37 -25.52
N GLU A 319 18.30 8.54 -24.57
CA GLU A 319 18.33 7.09 -24.67
C GLU A 319 16.95 6.44 -24.85
N LEU A 320 15.84 7.14 -24.56
CA LEU A 320 14.49 6.67 -24.85
C LEU A 320 14.21 6.54 -26.35
N ALA A 321 15.00 7.20 -27.22
CA ALA A 321 14.95 7.00 -28.67
C ALA A 321 15.27 5.54 -29.06
N LEU A 322 16.03 4.83 -28.22
CA LEU A 322 16.39 3.43 -28.40
C LEU A 322 15.36 2.45 -27.82
N GLY A 323 14.21 2.98 -27.38
CA GLY A 323 13.12 2.23 -26.76
C GLY A 323 13.23 2.14 -25.23
N LEU A 324 12.06 2.10 -24.58
CA LEU A 324 11.95 1.97 -23.13
C LEU A 324 12.33 0.56 -22.67
N LYS A 325 13.20 0.44 -21.66
CA LYS A 325 13.67 -0.84 -21.10
C LYS A 325 13.42 -0.90 -19.60
N ALA A 326 13.00 -2.06 -19.10
CA ALA A 326 12.88 -2.30 -17.67
C ALA A 326 14.26 -2.15 -16.98
N GLY A 327 14.29 -1.50 -15.82
CA GLY A 327 15.50 -1.13 -15.08
C GLY A 327 16.18 0.16 -15.56
N MET A 328 15.68 0.81 -16.62
CA MET A 328 16.17 2.12 -17.06
C MET A 328 15.83 3.17 -16.00
N ILE A 329 16.77 4.09 -15.74
CA ILE A 329 16.56 5.20 -14.79
C ILE A 329 16.32 6.45 -15.60
N LEU A 330 15.11 6.99 -15.50
CA LEU A 330 14.68 8.19 -16.20
C LEU A 330 14.83 9.41 -15.30
N LYS A 331 15.46 10.45 -15.84
CA LYS A 331 15.57 11.78 -15.28
C LYS A 331 14.29 12.56 -15.51
N LEU A 332 13.78 13.18 -14.45
CA LEU A 332 12.57 13.99 -14.44
C LEU A 332 12.84 15.33 -13.74
N PRO A 333 12.22 16.45 -14.19
CA PRO A 333 12.34 17.72 -13.49
C PRO A 333 11.61 17.66 -12.14
N LYS A 334 12.24 18.15 -11.07
CA LYS A 334 11.66 18.12 -9.72
C LYS A 334 10.34 18.90 -9.63
N GLU A 335 10.28 20.02 -10.33
CA GLU A 335 9.13 20.90 -10.57
C GLU A 335 7.85 20.16 -11.01
N ARG A 336 7.96 19.07 -11.79
CA ARG A 336 6.81 18.29 -12.25
C ARG A 336 6.56 17.01 -11.45
N SER A 337 7.45 16.69 -10.51
CA SER A 337 7.34 15.51 -9.63
C SER A 337 6.63 15.77 -8.31
N VAL A 338 6.01 16.94 -8.15
CA VAL A 338 5.32 17.39 -6.93
C VAL A 338 4.20 16.44 -6.48
N ASP A 339 3.57 15.73 -7.43
CA ASP A 339 2.51 14.75 -7.18
C ASP A 339 3.02 13.30 -6.98
N LEU A 340 4.34 13.08 -6.96
CA LEU A 340 4.99 11.78 -6.89
C LEU A 340 5.67 11.56 -5.53
N GLU A 341 5.57 10.37 -4.96
CA GLU A 341 6.33 10.04 -3.75
C GLU A 341 7.80 9.86 -4.10
N VAL A 342 8.65 10.78 -3.63
CA VAL A 342 10.09 10.74 -3.87
C VAL A 342 10.82 10.32 -2.61
N LYS A 343 11.59 9.23 -2.67
CA LYS A 343 12.48 8.80 -1.58
C LYS A 343 13.91 8.73 -2.11
N ASN A 344 14.82 9.49 -1.51
CA ASN A 344 16.23 9.58 -1.95
C ASN A 344 16.36 9.91 -3.45
N SER A 345 15.57 10.89 -3.92
CA SER A 345 15.50 11.29 -5.33
C SER A 345 14.95 10.22 -6.30
N LEU A 346 14.43 9.09 -5.81
CA LEU A 346 13.71 8.10 -6.62
C LEU A 346 12.19 8.28 -6.50
N VAL A 347 11.52 8.45 -7.64
CA VAL A 347 10.07 8.44 -7.82
C VAL A 347 9.55 7.03 -7.63
N LEU A 348 8.65 6.85 -6.65
CA LEU A 348 7.90 5.62 -6.45
C LEU A 348 6.68 5.60 -7.38
N ASP A 349 6.44 4.44 -8.01
CA ASP A 349 5.25 4.23 -8.82
C ASP A 349 3.97 4.41 -8.00
N LYS A 350 3.01 5.19 -8.52
CA LYS A 350 1.63 5.10 -8.05
C LYS A 350 1.11 3.73 -8.51
N ILE A 351 0.93 2.82 -7.55
CA ILE A 351 0.32 1.51 -7.81
C ILE A 351 -1.09 1.76 -8.32
N ASN A 352 -1.36 1.41 -9.59
CA ASN A 352 -2.74 1.38 -10.07
C ASN A 352 -3.41 0.12 -9.53
N LEU A 353 -4.16 0.28 -8.42
CA LEU A 353 -4.80 -0.84 -7.74
C LEU A 353 -5.79 -1.57 -8.64
N LEU A 354 -6.41 -0.88 -9.59
CA LEU A 354 -7.36 -1.47 -10.54
C LEU A 354 -6.69 -2.50 -11.47
N ASP A 355 -5.46 -2.25 -11.90
CA ASP A 355 -4.72 -3.12 -12.82
C ASP A 355 -4.14 -4.36 -12.11
N SER A 356 -4.09 -4.31 -10.78
CA SER A 356 -3.49 -5.35 -9.93
C SER A 356 -4.53 -6.16 -9.14
N LEU A 357 -5.80 -6.08 -9.52
CA LEU A 357 -6.89 -6.77 -8.82
C LEU A 357 -6.82 -8.28 -8.98
N ASN A 358 -6.66 -9.00 -7.87
CA ASN A 358 -6.81 -10.44 -7.86
C ASN A 358 -8.29 -10.85 -7.80
N ARG A 359 -8.86 -11.19 -8.96
CA ARG A 359 -10.26 -11.61 -9.13
C ARG A 359 -10.64 -12.92 -8.41
N ARG A 360 -9.66 -13.69 -7.92
CA ARG A 360 -9.90 -14.91 -7.15
C ARG A 360 -10.17 -14.62 -5.67
N HIS A 361 -9.84 -13.43 -5.19
CA HIS A 361 -10.08 -13.05 -3.80
C HIS A 361 -11.49 -12.49 -3.66
N ARG A 362 -12.18 -12.94 -2.61
CA ARG A 362 -13.53 -12.48 -2.25
C ARG A 362 -13.51 -11.93 -0.83
N PRO A 363 -13.17 -10.65 -0.64
CA PRO A 363 -13.09 -10.06 0.69
C PRO A 363 -14.45 -10.08 1.38
N ARG A 364 -14.47 -10.34 2.69
CA ARG A 364 -15.65 -10.27 3.55
C ARG A 364 -15.61 -9.03 4.44
N LEU A 365 -16.52 -8.12 4.17
CA LEU A 365 -16.65 -6.83 4.83
C LEU A 365 -17.88 -6.82 5.75
N VAL A 366 -17.68 -6.35 6.98
CA VAL A 366 -18.76 -6.14 7.94
C VAL A 366 -18.98 -4.64 8.14
N TYR A 367 -20.18 -4.15 7.84
CA TYR A 367 -20.61 -2.80 8.20
C TYR A 367 -21.32 -2.84 9.54
N ILE A 368 -20.88 -2.00 10.48
CA ILE A 368 -21.58 -1.77 11.75
C ILE A 368 -21.90 -0.29 11.80
N LEU A 369 -23.15 0.07 11.45
CA LEU A 369 -23.56 1.48 11.33
C LEU A 369 -24.90 1.69 12.05
N PRO A 370 -25.14 2.87 12.64
CA PRO A 370 -26.39 3.18 13.31
C PRO A 370 -27.44 3.60 12.27
N PHE A 371 -28.07 2.62 11.62
CA PHE A 371 -29.20 2.87 10.72
C PHE A 371 -30.44 3.36 11.49
N ARG A 372 -30.51 3.05 12.79
CA ARG A 372 -31.56 3.47 13.71
C ARG A 372 -32.94 3.10 13.19
N LEU A 373 -33.06 1.87 12.67
CA LEU A 373 -34.34 1.34 12.21
C LEU A 373 -35.36 1.30 13.37
N ASP A 374 -34.87 1.23 14.62
CA ASP A 374 -35.66 1.36 15.85
C ASP A 374 -36.37 2.71 16.03
N LYS A 375 -35.95 3.76 15.30
CA LYS A 375 -36.53 5.10 15.34
C LYS A 375 -37.38 5.42 14.12
N MET A 376 -37.47 4.51 13.14
CA MET A 376 -38.19 4.74 11.90
C MET A 376 -39.62 4.19 11.99
N ASN A 377 -40.59 5.03 11.60
CA ASN A 377 -41.96 4.57 11.43
C ASN A 377 -42.23 4.26 9.95
N PHE A 378 -42.05 3.00 9.55
CA PHE A 378 -42.28 2.59 8.15
C PHE A 378 -43.75 2.57 7.72
N SER A 379 -44.68 2.75 8.66
CA SER A 379 -46.11 2.85 8.35
C SER A 379 -46.55 4.29 8.03
N ASP A 380 -45.71 5.28 8.31
CA ASP A 380 -45.98 6.71 8.09
C ASP A 380 -44.78 7.34 7.37
N GLU A 381 -44.94 7.53 6.05
CA GLU A 381 -43.89 8.07 5.18
C GLU A 381 -43.47 9.50 5.58
N GLU A 382 -44.43 10.35 5.94
CA GLU A 382 -44.14 11.75 6.30
C GLU A 382 -43.32 11.81 7.60
N LEU A 383 -43.72 11.04 8.61
CA LEU A 383 -42.98 10.97 9.87
C LEU A 383 -41.61 10.32 9.70
N ALA A 384 -41.49 9.31 8.84
CA ALA A 384 -40.21 8.69 8.49
C ALA A 384 -39.27 9.70 7.82
N LEU A 385 -39.76 10.45 6.84
CA LEU A 385 -38.98 11.49 6.15
C LEU A 385 -38.55 12.60 7.11
N LYS A 386 -39.44 13.07 7.98
CA LYS A 386 -39.12 14.06 9.02
C LYS A 386 -38.04 13.55 9.99
N THR A 387 -38.12 12.29 10.39
CA THR A 387 -37.12 11.66 11.26
C THR A 387 -35.76 11.58 10.57
N LEU A 388 -35.74 11.14 9.30
CA LEU A 388 -34.52 11.09 8.48
C LEU A 388 -33.91 12.50 8.29
N MET A 389 -34.73 13.51 8.02
CA MET A 389 -34.27 14.88 7.81
C MET A 389 -33.78 15.58 9.08
N SER A 390 -34.24 15.17 10.27
CA SER A 390 -33.86 15.80 11.54
C SER A 390 -32.63 15.16 12.21
N ARG A 391 -32.26 13.93 11.82
CA ARG A 391 -31.26 13.12 12.50
C ARG A 391 -29.96 12.98 11.71
N ASN A 392 -28.88 13.54 12.27
CA ASN A 392 -27.56 13.49 11.63
C ASN A 392 -26.93 12.08 11.64
N ASP A 393 -27.18 11.28 12.68
CA ASP A 393 -26.70 9.90 12.79
C ASP A 393 -27.24 9.03 11.64
N ILE A 394 -28.54 9.14 11.36
CA ILE A 394 -29.21 8.42 10.26
C ILE A 394 -28.71 8.91 8.89
N LYS A 395 -28.64 10.24 8.68
CA LYS A 395 -28.12 10.79 7.42
C LYS A 395 -26.70 10.31 7.13
N TYR A 396 -25.86 10.28 8.15
CA TYR A 396 -24.47 9.85 8.02
C TYR A 396 -24.38 8.35 7.69
N SER A 397 -25.09 7.49 8.43
CA SER A 397 -25.06 6.04 8.21
C SER A 397 -25.65 5.64 6.86
N LEU A 398 -26.78 6.24 6.46
CA LEU A 398 -27.40 6.01 5.15
C LEU A 398 -26.54 6.54 4.01
N GLY A 399 -25.97 7.75 4.16
CA GLY A 399 -25.06 8.30 3.17
C GLY A 399 -23.87 7.35 2.96
N LEU A 400 -23.14 7.02 4.01
CA LEU A 400 -22.01 6.08 3.93
C LEU A 400 -22.39 4.75 3.25
N TYR A 401 -23.50 4.14 3.65
CA TYR A 401 -23.89 2.83 3.15
C TYR A 401 -24.38 2.89 1.70
N THR A 402 -25.17 3.90 1.31
CA THR A 402 -25.61 4.06 -0.09
C THR A 402 -24.44 4.35 -1.02
N GLY A 403 -23.46 5.14 -0.58
CA GLY A 403 -22.19 5.31 -1.27
C GLY A 403 -21.41 4.01 -1.43
N ALA A 404 -21.30 3.23 -0.36
CA ALA A 404 -20.64 1.93 -0.36
C ALA A 404 -21.30 0.95 -1.34
N LEU A 405 -22.64 0.92 -1.43
CA LEU A 405 -23.35 0.08 -2.39
C LEU A 405 -22.97 0.41 -3.84
N VAL A 406 -22.83 1.69 -4.19
CA VAL A 406 -22.37 2.09 -5.54
C VAL A 406 -20.91 1.68 -5.78
N ALA A 407 -20.06 1.70 -4.76
CA ALA A 407 -18.68 1.22 -4.86
C ALA A 407 -18.64 -0.29 -5.10
N LEU A 408 -19.44 -1.05 -4.36
CA LEU A 408 -19.57 -2.50 -4.52
C LEU A 408 -20.06 -2.87 -5.93
N ASP A 409 -21.09 -2.18 -6.45
CA ASP A 409 -21.54 -2.39 -7.84
C ASP A 409 -20.40 -2.09 -8.84
N SER A 410 -19.67 -1.00 -8.62
CA SER A 410 -18.58 -0.58 -9.50
C SER A 410 -17.44 -1.61 -9.52
N LEU A 411 -17.12 -2.22 -8.37
CA LEU A 411 -16.11 -3.27 -8.25
C LEU A 411 -16.60 -4.62 -8.81
N ALA A 412 -17.89 -4.93 -8.67
CA ALA A 412 -18.50 -6.11 -9.27
C ALA A 412 -18.41 -6.07 -10.81
N GLU A 413 -18.66 -4.91 -11.42
CA GLU A 413 -18.46 -4.71 -12.87
C GLU A 413 -17.00 -4.90 -13.31
N LEU A 414 -16.03 -4.70 -12.40
CA LEU A 414 -14.61 -4.96 -12.62
C LEU A 414 -14.20 -6.41 -12.35
N GLY A 415 -15.17 -7.28 -12.01
CA GLY A 415 -14.96 -8.70 -11.74
C GLY A 415 -14.45 -9.01 -10.33
N MET A 416 -14.57 -8.07 -9.38
CA MET A 416 -14.30 -8.32 -7.97
C MET A 416 -15.59 -8.73 -7.25
N SER A 417 -15.59 -9.91 -6.63
CA SER A 417 -16.67 -10.34 -5.75
C SER A 417 -16.36 -9.94 -4.32
N VAL A 418 -17.36 -9.46 -3.56
CA VAL A 418 -17.20 -9.05 -2.16
C VAL A 418 -18.38 -9.60 -1.35
N ASP A 419 -18.07 -10.21 -0.21
CA ASP A 419 -19.09 -10.61 0.76
C ASP A 419 -19.35 -9.47 1.73
N VAL A 420 -20.61 -9.06 1.85
CA VAL A 420 -20.97 -7.92 2.68
C VAL A 420 -22.07 -8.30 3.66
N VAL A 421 -21.87 -7.94 4.92
CA VAL A 421 -22.90 -8.02 5.96
C VAL A 421 -23.02 -6.66 6.63
N ALA A 422 -24.24 -6.18 6.84
CA ALA A 422 -24.50 -4.91 7.52
C ALA A 422 -25.32 -5.14 8.79
N TYR A 423 -24.91 -4.50 9.88
CA TYR A 423 -25.58 -4.53 11.18
C TYR A 423 -25.98 -3.13 11.61
N ASP A 424 -27.21 -3.00 12.13
CA ASP A 424 -27.68 -1.79 12.80
C ASP A 424 -27.30 -1.84 14.29
N ASN A 425 -26.25 -1.12 14.67
CA ASN A 425 -25.85 -1.03 16.08
C ASN A 425 -26.69 -0.01 16.88
N GLN A 426 -27.62 0.69 16.22
CA GLN A 426 -28.55 1.62 16.84
C GLN A 426 -27.88 2.74 17.66
N LEU A 427 -26.58 3.02 17.43
CA LEU A 427 -25.78 3.96 18.23
C LEU A 427 -25.74 3.56 19.72
N SER A 428 -25.65 2.26 20.00
CA SER A 428 -25.69 1.69 21.34
C SER A 428 -24.54 0.69 21.54
N LEU A 429 -23.74 0.90 22.59
CA LEU A 429 -22.65 -0.01 22.96
C LEU A 429 -23.17 -1.42 23.28
N ASP A 430 -24.31 -1.53 23.97
CA ASP A 430 -24.89 -2.83 24.32
C ASP A 430 -25.33 -3.60 23.07
N LYS A 431 -25.92 -2.89 22.10
CA LYS A 431 -26.29 -3.49 20.82
C LYS A 431 -25.07 -3.87 20.00
N THR A 432 -24.02 -3.05 20.01
CA THR A 432 -22.71 -3.38 19.44
C THR A 432 -22.18 -4.69 20.04
N LYS A 433 -22.16 -4.81 21.37
CA LYS A 433 -21.71 -6.05 22.05
C LYS A 433 -22.55 -7.27 21.70
N GLU A 434 -23.87 -7.11 21.56
CA GLU A 434 -24.76 -8.19 21.11
C GLU A 434 -24.42 -8.65 19.68
N ILE A 435 -24.20 -7.71 18.76
CA ILE A 435 -23.78 -8.01 17.38
C ILE A 435 -22.45 -8.78 17.39
N LEU A 436 -21.47 -8.29 18.15
CA LEU A 436 -20.12 -8.85 18.18
C LEU A 436 -20.05 -10.28 18.70
N ARG A 437 -20.99 -10.72 19.54
CA ARG A 437 -21.09 -12.14 19.97
C ARG A 437 -21.33 -13.10 18.80
N ASN A 438 -21.93 -12.62 17.72
CA ASN A 438 -22.27 -13.42 16.54
C ASN A 438 -21.30 -13.22 15.38
N VAL A 439 -20.40 -12.23 15.46
CA VAL A 439 -19.41 -11.95 14.42
C VAL A 439 -18.20 -12.86 14.60
N ASN A 440 -17.96 -13.73 13.63
CA ASN A 440 -16.72 -14.51 13.57
C ASN A 440 -15.62 -13.73 12.85
N PHE A 441 -14.81 -12.99 13.62
CA PHE A 441 -13.71 -12.18 13.08
C PHE A 441 -12.67 -12.98 12.30
N GLY A 442 -12.50 -14.28 12.55
CA GLY A 442 -11.58 -15.12 11.78
C GLY A 442 -11.99 -15.34 10.31
N GLN A 443 -13.17 -14.86 9.90
CA GLN A 443 -13.65 -14.88 8.52
C GLN A 443 -13.91 -13.47 7.96
N VAL A 444 -13.51 -12.42 8.68
CA VAL A 444 -13.77 -11.03 8.30
C VAL A 444 -12.46 -10.39 7.89
N ASP A 445 -12.40 -9.79 6.71
CA ASP A 445 -11.20 -9.13 6.20
C ASP A 445 -11.13 -7.66 6.64
N ALA A 446 -12.27 -7.04 6.93
CA ALA A 446 -12.34 -5.69 7.47
C ALA A 446 -13.70 -5.39 8.10
N VAL A 447 -13.71 -4.45 9.05
CA VAL A 447 -14.94 -3.86 9.61
C VAL A 447 -15.01 -2.38 9.26
N PHE A 448 -16.17 -1.92 8.79
CA PHE A 448 -16.45 -0.52 8.50
C PHE A 448 -17.39 0.06 9.56
N GLY A 449 -16.95 1.12 10.24
CA GLY A 449 -17.63 1.66 11.42
C GLY A 449 -17.20 0.97 12.72
N PRO A 450 -17.83 1.30 13.86
CA PRO A 450 -18.99 2.18 14.07
C PRO A 450 -18.71 3.69 14.06
N LEU A 451 -19.77 4.49 14.29
CA LEU A 451 -19.70 5.97 14.27
C LEU A 451 -19.48 6.61 15.65
N ASP A 452 -19.76 5.90 16.73
CA ASP A 452 -19.50 6.37 18.09
C ASP A 452 -18.21 5.78 18.66
N GLN A 453 -17.52 6.56 19.47
CA GLN A 453 -16.20 6.19 20.01
C GLN A 453 -16.24 4.93 20.86
N SER A 454 -17.21 4.78 21.75
CA SER A 454 -17.28 3.62 22.66
C SER A 454 -17.53 2.32 21.92
N SER A 455 -18.44 2.31 20.92
CA SER A 455 -18.64 1.14 20.07
C SER A 455 -17.43 0.86 19.17
N LEU A 456 -16.75 1.90 18.67
CA LEU A 456 -15.52 1.73 17.89
C LEU A 456 -14.41 1.09 18.71
N GLU A 457 -14.20 1.54 19.95
CA GLU A 457 -13.21 0.95 20.86
C GLU A 457 -13.52 -0.52 21.13
N GLU A 458 -14.79 -0.88 21.40
CA GLU A 458 -15.19 -2.27 21.59
C GLU A 458 -14.95 -3.13 20.34
N VAL A 459 -15.36 -2.65 19.16
CA VAL A 459 -15.14 -3.37 17.89
C VAL A 459 -13.65 -3.54 17.62
N ALA A 460 -12.85 -2.50 17.82
CA ALA A 460 -11.40 -2.52 17.61
C ALA A 460 -10.70 -3.55 18.52
N ILE A 461 -11.05 -3.58 19.81
CA ILE A 461 -10.48 -4.52 20.78
C ILE A 461 -10.80 -5.97 20.39
N GLN A 462 -12.05 -6.27 20.02
CA GLN A 462 -12.44 -7.63 19.63
C GLN A 462 -11.79 -8.05 18.31
N ALA A 463 -11.75 -7.14 17.33
CA ALA A 463 -11.14 -7.35 16.02
C ALA A 463 -9.62 -7.53 16.08
N ALA A 464 -8.94 -6.86 17.01
CA ALA A 464 -7.49 -6.89 17.15
C ALA A 464 -6.95 -8.30 17.44
N ASN A 465 -7.72 -9.14 18.15
CA ASN A 465 -7.34 -10.53 18.44
C ASN A 465 -7.16 -11.39 17.19
N GLN A 466 -7.80 -11.03 16.09
CA GLN A 466 -7.73 -11.74 14.80
C GLN A 466 -7.03 -10.89 13.73
N GLU A 467 -6.34 -9.82 14.13
CA GLU A 467 -5.69 -8.87 13.21
C GLU A 467 -6.66 -8.33 12.15
N VAL A 468 -7.93 -8.12 12.51
CA VAL A 468 -8.91 -7.56 11.57
C VAL A 468 -8.84 -6.03 11.61
N PRO A 469 -8.63 -5.36 10.47
CA PRO A 469 -8.63 -3.90 10.41
C PRO A 469 -10.04 -3.32 10.59
N VAL A 470 -10.12 -2.22 11.33
CA VAL A 470 -11.38 -1.50 11.58
C VAL A 470 -11.26 -0.09 11.01
N ILE A 471 -12.14 0.27 10.08
CA ILE A 471 -12.12 1.55 9.38
C ILE A 471 -13.05 2.49 10.12
N ALA A 472 -12.49 3.52 10.74
CA ALA A 472 -13.25 4.57 11.41
C ALA A 472 -13.66 5.62 10.37
N PRO A 473 -14.94 5.73 10.01
CA PRO A 473 -15.38 6.60 8.94
C PRO A 473 -15.71 8.00 9.45
N VAL A 474 -15.42 8.32 10.72
CA VAL A 474 -15.65 9.60 11.42
C VAL A 474 -14.39 10.06 12.15
N PRO A 475 -14.23 11.35 12.46
CA PRO A 475 -13.17 11.81 13.34
C PRO A 475 -13.38 11.24 14.75
N VAL A 476 -12.35 10.65 15.34
CA VAL A 476 -12.39 10.09 16.69
C VAL A 476 -11.16 10.55 17.47
N ASN A 477 -11.39 11.01 18.69
CA ASN A 477 -10.33 11.36 19.63
C ASN A 477 -10.26 10.25 20.69
N SER A 478 -9.42 9.23 20.47
CA SER A 478 -9.20 8.18 21.48
C SER A 478 -7.79 8.23 22.03
N ASN A 479 -7.68 8.04 23.35
CA ASN A 479 -6.42 7.88 24.05
C ASN A 479 -5.97 6.41 24.11
N LEU A 480 -6.78 5.48 23.59
CA LEU A 480 -6.48 4.05 23.59
C LEU A 480 -5.57 3.68 22.42
N SER A 481 -4.72 2.67 22.65
CA SER A 481 -3.88 2.08 21.61
C SER A 481 -4.75 1.20 20.70
N LEU A 482 -5.15 1.74 19.56
CA LEU A 482 -6.03 1.08 18.60
C LEU A 482 -5.25 0.71 17.32
N ASN A 483 -4.26 -0.17 17.48
CA ASN A 483 -3.27 -0.51 16.44
C ASN A 483 -3.85 -1.11 15.15
N ASN A 484 -5.09 -1.60 15.18
CA ASN A 484 -5.81 -2.13 14.02
C ASN A 484 -6.83 -1.15 13.42
N VAL A 485 -6.94 0.07 13.93
CA VAL A 485 -7.90 1.07 13.46
C VAL A 485 -7.29 1.98 12.40
N PHE A 486 -8.05 2.20 11.32
CA PHE A 486 -7.74 3.13 10.24
C PHE A 486 -8.65 4.36 10.36
N PHE A 487 -8.10 5.46 10.87
CA PHE A 487 -8.76 6.75 10.98
C PHE A 487 -8.75 7.46 9.64
N SER A 488 -9.91 7.47 8.98
CA SER A 488 -10.05 7.98 7.61
C SER A 488 -9.97 9.51 7.49
N TYR A 489 -10.13 10.25 8.59
CA TYR A 489 -10.06 11.70 8.61
C TYR A 489 -8.65 12.18 8.89
N THR A 490 -8.21 13.16 8.11
CA THR A 490 -6.99 13.91 8.35
C THR A 490 -7.25 14.92 9.46
N SER A 491 -6.42 14.92 10.50
CA SER A 491 -6.60 15.80 11.66
C SER A 491 -6.36 17.27 11.30
N ASP A 492 -7.01 18.18 12.03
CA ASP A 492 -6.83 19.62 11.87
C ASP A 492 -5.36 20.07 12.02
N GLU A 493 -4.59 19.39 12.87
CA GLU A 493 -3.16 19.63 13.03
C GLU A 493 -2.38 19.30 11.75
N ILE A 494 -2.67 18.14 11.13
CA ILE A 494 -2.03 17.73 9.88
C ILE A 494 -2.47 18.66 8.74
N LEU A 495 -3.76 19.01 8.67
CA LEU A 495 -4.28 19.96 7.67
C LEU A 495 -3.59 21.33 7.78
N ARG A 496 -3.46 21.86 9.00
CA ARG A 496 -2.73 23.10 9.26
C ARG A 496 -1.27 22.99 8.83
N LYS A 497 -0.57 21.94 9.26
CA LYS A 497 0.84 21.73 8.89
C LYS A 497 1.01 21.71 7.37
N ARG A 498 0.15 20.97 6.65
CA ARG A 498 0.17 20.90 5.19
C ARG A 498 -0.12 22.26 4.54
N MET A 499 -1.06 23.04 5.08
CA MET A 499 -1.33 24.39 4.58
C MET A 499 -0.12 25.31 4.78
N LEU A 500 0.51 25.29 5.96
CA LEU A 500 1.68 26.13 6.24
C LEU A 500 2.91 25.71 5.43
N GLU A 501 3.08 24.41 5.17
CA GLU A 501 4.13 23.89 4.27
C GLU A 501 3.87 24.31 2.83
N PHE A 502 2.64 24.17 2.34
CA PHE A 502 2.23 24.63 1.02
C PHE A 502 2.48 26.14 0.86
N MET A 503 2.03 26.95 1.81
CA MET A 503 2.20 28.39 1.74
C MET A 503 3.68 28.79 1.79
N ALA A 504 4.50 28.09 2.56
CA ALA A 504 5.94 28.36 2.63
C ALA A 504 6.71 28.08 1.32
N THR A 505 6.16 27.29 0.39
CA THR A 505 6.76 27.15 -0.95
C THR A 505 6.34 28.25 -1.91
N GLN A 506 5.26 28.97 -1.60
CA GLN A 506 4.68 29.99 -2.47
C GLN A 506 5.01 31.42 -2.01
N VAL A 507 5.20 31.64 -0.70
CA VAL A 507 5.60 32.95 -0.17
C VAL A 507 7.03 33.26 -0.59
N THR A 508 7.20 34.37 -1.31
CA THR A 508 8.49 34.91 -1.75
C THR A 508 8.66 36.32 -1.20
N ASP A 509 7.81 37.25 -1.61
CA ASP A 509 7.83 38.67 -1.24
C ASP A 509 6.48 39.20 -0.71
N GLN A 510 5.50 38.33 -0.52
CA GLN A 510 4.14 38.73 -0.13
C GLN A 510 4.08 39.31 1.29
N ASN A 511 3.17 40.27 1.49
CA ASN A 511 2.89 40.86 2.79
C ASN A 511 1.91 39.98 3.57
N VAL A 512 2.42 39.17 4.51
CA VAL A 512 1.60 38.23 5.30
C VAL A 512 1.01 38.94 6.53
N ILE A 513 -0.31 38.85 6.69
CA ILE A 513 -1.05 39.40 7.84
C ILE A 513 -1.83 38.27 8.52
N VAL A 514 -1.84 38.23 9.84
CA VAL A 514 -2.56 37.23 10.64
C VAL A 514 -3.63 37.89 11.50
N ILE A 515 -4.88 37.50 11.28
CA ILE A 515 -6.06 37.85 12.09
C ILE A 515 -6.51 36.59 12.81
N ALA A 516 -6.38 36.56 14.13
CA ALA A 516 -6.78 35.42 14.93
C ALA A 516 -7.45 35.88 16.22
N ASP A 517 -8.53 35.21 16.60
CA ASP A 517 -9.22 35.45 17.87
C ASP A 517 -8.47 34.82 19.06
N ASP A 518 -8.97 35.08 20.26
CA ASP A 518 -8.31 34.64 21.49
C ASP A 518 -8.22 33.11 21.64
N LYS A 519 -9.12 32.36 20.98
CA LYS A 519 -9.12 30.89 20.97
C LYS A 519 -8.07 30.32 20.03
N ASN A 520 -7.58 31.11 19.08
CA ASN A 520 -6.62 30.70 18.04
C ASN A 520 -5.20 31.27 18.26
N LYS A 521 -4.86 31.68 19.50
CA LYS A 521 -3.52 32.20 19.86
C LYS A 521 -2.39 31.22 19.51
N LEU A 522 -2.59 29.92 19.72
CA LEU A 522 -1.59 28.90 19.38
C LEU A 522 -1.37 28.82 17.86
N THR A 523 -2.46 28.75 17.08
CA THR A 523 -2.41 28.76 15.61
C THR A 523 -1.72 30.02 15.09
N LYS A 524 -2.05 31.20 15.65
CA LYS A 524 -1.38 32.46 15.34
C LYS A 524 0.13 32.38 15.58
N ALA A 525 0.56 31.84 16.72
CA ALA A 525 1.98 31.70 17.04
C ALA A 525 2.69 30.74 16.06
N GLU A 526 2.04 29.65 15.64
CA GLU A 526 2.57 28.74 14.63
C GLU A 526 2.75 29.41 13.26
N ILE A 527 1.78 30.22 12.81
CA ILE A 527 1.86 30.99 11.56
C ILE A 527 3.01 32.00 11.64
N LEU A 528 3.07 32.81 12.70
CA LEU A 528 4.14 33.82 12.89
C LEU A 528 5.53 33.18 12.98
N LYS A 529 5.62 31.98 13.58
CA LYS A 529 6.88 31.21 13.61
C LYS A 529 7.27 30.73 12.22
N LYS A 530 6.31 30.32 11.38
CA LYS A 530 6.56 29.85 10.01
C LYS A 530 6.92 31.01 9.07
N PHE A 531 6.36 32.19 9.30
CA PHE A 531 6.57 33.40 8.48
C PHE A 531 7.09 34.55 9.36
N PRO A 532 8.41 34.68 9.59
CA PRO A 532 8.96 35.68 10.53
C PRO A 532 8.65 37.15 10.19
N GLY A 533 8.35 37.46 8.92
CA GLY A 533 7.94 38.80 8.49
C GLY A 533 6.43 39.07 8.60
N ALA A 534 5.65 38.09 9.04
CA ALA A 534 4.21 38.23 9.14
C ALA A 534 3.80 39.21 10.24
N LYS A 535 2.86 40.10 9.89
CA LYS A 535 2.26 41.08 10.79
C LYS A 535 1.02 40.47 11.45
N SER A 536 0.64 40.96 12.63
CA SER A 536 -0.60 40.52 13.26
C SER A 536 -1.53 41.68 13.53
N LEU A 537 -2.80 41.51 13.20
CA LEU A 537 -3.85 42.47 13.50
C LEU A 537 -4.64 41.98 14.73
N ALA A 538 -4.88 42.88 15.67
CA ALA A 538 -5.67 42.58 16.86
C ALA A 538 -7.16 42.48 16.51
N VAL A 539 -7.83 41.51 17.12
CA VAL A 539 -9.29 41.40 17.12
C VAL A 539 -9.82 42.18 18.31
N ILE A 540 -10.88 42.95 18.10
CA ILE A 540 -11.59 43.70 19.13
C ILE A 540 -12.80 42.87 19.55
N GLU A 541 -12.84 42.49 20.81
CA GLU A 541 -13.97 41.78 21.43
C GLU A 541 -14.71 42.75 22.37
N GLU A 542 -15.91 43.15 21.97
CA GLU A 542 -16.89 43.86 22.79
C GLU A 542 -18.03 42.91 23.14
N GLU A 543 -18.78 43.15 24.23
CA GLU A 543 -19.72 42.19 24.84
C GLU A 543 -20.54 41.34 23.84
N LYS A 544 -21.02 41.93 22.74
CA LYS A 544 -21.82 41.24 21.71
C LYS A 544 -21.20 41.22 20.30
N ASN A 545 -20.08 41.92 20.10
CA ASN A 545 -19.48 42.16 18.80
C ASN A 545 -18.01 41.75 18.79
N ILE A 546 -17.60 41.09 17.72
CA ILE A 546 -16.20 40.75 17.46
C ILE A 546 -15.85 41.30 16.08
N SER A 547 -14.81 42.14 16.00
CA SER A 547 -14.47 42.86 14.78
C SER A 547 -12.98 43.17 14.70
N ILE A 548 -12.56 43.79 13.59
CA ILE A 548 -11.23 44.33 13.40
C ILE A 548 -11.33 45.84 13.16
N ASN A 549 -10.29 46.58 13.53
CA ASN A 549 -10.21 48.01 13.19
C ASN A 549 -9.73 48.16 11.74
N LEU A 550 -10.52 48.86 10.90
CA LEU A 550 -10.24 49.07 9.48
C LEU A 550 -8.99 49.93 9.24
N GLU A 551 -8.80 51.00 10.02
CA GLU A 551 -7.64 51.89 9.90
C GLU A 551 -6.34 51.11 10.22
N SER A 552 -6.36 50.32 11.29
CA SER A 552 -5.25 49.43 11.65
C SER A 552 -4.97 48.40 10.56
N LEU A 553 -5.99 47.85 9.90
CA LEU A 553 -5.78 46.95 8.76
C LEU A 553 -5.12 47.68 7.59
N GLN A 554 -5.62 48.87 7.22
CA GLN A 554 -5.10 49.66 6.11
C GLN A 554 -3.62 50.01 6.29
N LEU A 555 -3.18 50.31 7.52
CA LEU A 555 -1.78 50.55 7.85
C LEU A 555 -0.86 49.32 7.67
N LEU A 556 -1.42 48.11 7.68
CA LEU A 556 -0.65 46.88 7.51
C LEU A 556 -0.57 46.43 6.04
N LEU A 557 -1.50 46.86 5.20
CA LEU A 557 -1.57 46.51 3.78
C LEU A 557 -0.43 47.15 2.98
N SER A 558 -0.01 46.46 1.93
CA SER A 558 0.97 46.92 0.95
C SER A 558 0.28 47.22 -0.37
N GLU A 559 0.69 48.31 -1.02
CA GLU A 559 0.29 48.66 -2.39
C GLU A 559 1.25 48.07 -3.44
N THR A 560 2.44 47.62 -3.02
CA THR A 560 3.48 47.08 -3.92
C THR A 560 3.56 45.55 -3.89
N GLN A 561 3.13 44.94 -2.79
CA GLN A 561 3.14 43.50 -2.58
C GLN A 561 1.72 42.99 -2.43
N GLU A 562 1.47 41.76 -2.90
CA GLU A 562 0.20 41.10 -2.63
C GLU A 562 0.04 40.82 -1.12
N ASN A 563 -1.15 41.07 -0.60
CA ASN A 563 -1.47 40.94 0.81
C ASN A 563 -2.10 39.58 1.09
N TRP A 564 -1.40 38.73 1.84
CA TRP A 564 -1.86 37.39 2.19
C TRP A 564 -2.35 37.37 3.63
N VAL A 565 -3.67 37.26 3.81
CA VAL A 565 -4.31 37.42 5.11
C VAL A 565 -4.82 36.08 5.63
N PHE A 566 -4.18 35.56 6.67
CA PHE A 566 -4.67 34.41 7.43
C PHE A 566 -5.77 34.85 8.39
N VAL A 567 -6.92 34.17 8.33
CA VAL A 567 -8.06 34.37 9.23
C VAL A 567 -8.30 33.09 10.01
N GLU A 568 -8.01 33.11 11.31
CA GLU A 568 -8.12 31.97 12.22
C GLU A 568 -9.17 32.25 13.29
N SER A 569 -10.39 31.76 13.05
CA SER A 569 -11.49 31.87 13.99
C SER A 569 -12.51 30.76 13.76
N SER A 570 -13.30 30.45 14.78
CA SER A 570 -14.52 29.66 14.67
C SER A 570 -15.80 30.50 14.81
N ASN A 571 -15.66 31.80 15.05
CA ASN A 571 -16.77 32.72 15.22
C ASN A 571 -17.21 33.27 13.87
N PHE A 572 -18.35 32.77 13.37
CA PHE A 572 -18.89 33.17 12.07
C PHE A 572 -19.12 34.68 11.93
N LYS A 573 -19.37 35.42 13.03
CA LYS A 573 -19.53 36.88 12.99
C LYS A 573 -18.22 37.58 12.64
N LEU A 574 -17.13 37.16 13.28
CA LEU A 574 -15.79 37.68 12.97
C LEU A 574 -15.41 37.34 11.53
N ILE A 575 -15.57 36.06 11.15
CA ILE A 575 -15.23 35.59 9.81
C ILE A 575 -16.02 36.39 8.75
N SER A 576 -17.33 36.56 8.92
CA SER A 576 -18.17 37.31 7.99
C SER A 576 -17.76 38.78 7.90
N SER A 577 -17.46 39.41 9.03
CA SER A 577 -17.03 40.82 9.11
C SER A 577 -15.69 41.01 8.40
N VAL A 578 -14.68 40.22 8.77
CA VAL A 578 -13.33 40.25 8.17
C VAL A 578 -13.40 39.96 6.68
N THR A 579 -14.14 38.94 6.25
CA THR A 579 -14.29 38.60 4.82
C THR A 579 -14.86 39.79 4.03
N SER A 580 -15.86 40.48 4.58
CA SER A 580 -16.46 41.65 3.91
C SER A 580 -15.50 42.84 3.85
N ILE A 581 -14.77 43.10 4.94
CA ILE A 581 -13.76 44.16 5.02
C ILE A 581 -12.63 43.89 4.03
N LEU A 582 -12.05 42.69 4.04
CA LEU A 582 -10.98 42.30 3.12
C LEU A 582 -11.44 42.44 1.66
N ASN A 583 -12.66 42.03 1.34
CA ASN A 583 -13.21 42.19 0.00
C ASN A 583 -13.39 43.67 -0.39
N SER A 584 -13.78 44.55 0.54
CA SER A 584 -13.92 45.99 0.24
C SER A 584 -12.59 46.70 -0.02
N VAL A 585 -11.49 46.22 0.58
CA VAL A 585 -10.15 46.80 0.36
C VAL A 585 -9.39 46.13 -0.78
N ASN A 586 -9.93 45.05 -1.36
CA ASN A 586 -9.35 44.37 -2.50
C ASN A 586 -9.67 45.16 -3.79
N THR A 587 -8.69 45.92 -4.28
CA THR A 587 -8.80 46.81 -5.44
C THR A 587 -7.73 46.46 -6.48
N PRO A 588 -7.75 47.05 -7.69
CA PRO A 588 -6.68 46.85 -8.67
C PRO A 588 -5.28 47.21 -8.14
N ASP A 589 -5.20 48.19 -7.24
CA ASP A 589 -3.95 48.66 -6.63
C ASP A 589 -3.58 47.86 -5.38
N ILE A 590 -4.57 47.40 -4.60
CA ILE A 590 -4.37 46.61 -3.38
C ILE A 590 -4.93 45.21 -3.58
N LYS A 591 -4.05 44.26 -3.89
CA LYS A 591 -4.44 42.85 -4.05
C LYS A 591 -4.46 42.15 -2.71
N VAL A 592 -5.58 41.51 -2.39
CA VAL A 592 -5.78 40.77 -1.13
C VAL A 592 -6.22 39.35 -1.40
N ARG A 593 -5.53 38.39 -0.77
CA ARG A 593 -5.91 36.98 -0.73
C ARG A 593 -6.17 36.54 0.71
N MET A 594 -7.19 35.73 0.91
CA MET A 594 -7.59 35.23 2.22
C MET A 594 -7.24 33.75 2.38
N PHE A 595 -6.75 33.38 3.55
CA PHE A 595 -6.33 32.02 3.88
C PHE A 595 -6.89 31.60 5.24
N THR A 596 -7.09 30.29 5.43
CA THR A 596 -7.23 29.72 6.77
C THR A 596 -6.52 28.38 6.84
N THR A 597 -6.04 28.02 8.02
CA THR A 597 -5.47 26.69 8.28
C THR A 597 -6.52 25.66 8.67
N ASN A 598 -7.75 26.09 8.99
CA ASN A 598 -8.85 25.20 9.33
C ASN A 598 -10.20 25.81 8.91
N LYS A 599 -10.75 25.35 7.78
CA LYS A 599 -12.13 25.67 7.37
C LYS A 599 -13.14 24.91 8.24
N ASN A 600 -13.34 25.42 9.44
CA ASN A 600 -14.29 24.90 10.41
C ASN A 600 -15.73 25.37 10.10
N ARG A 601 -16.71 24.90 10.89
CA ARG A 601 -18.14 25.23 10.74
C ARG A 601 -18.46 26.73 10.73
N GLY A 602 -17.61 27.56 11.32
CA GLY A 602 -17.75 29.01 11.27
C GLY A 602 -17.73 29.54 9.84
N PHE A 603 -16.88 28.97 8.97
CA PHE A 603 -16.76 29.31 7.55
C PHE A 603 -17.89 28.75 6.67
N GLU A 604 -18.65 27.78 7.17
CA GLU A 604 -19.78 27.17 6.45
C GLU A 604 -21.10 27.90 6.70
N ASN A 605 -21.08 28.97 7.51
CA ASN A 605 -22.28 29.72 7.83
C ASN A 605 -22.82 30.46 6.58
N PRO A 606 -24.13 30.36 6.27
CA PRO A 606 -24.73 30.99 5.08
C PRO A 606 -24.59 32.52 5.02
N VAL A 607 -24.32 33.18 6.14
CA VAL A 607 -24.10 34.65 6.19
C VAL A 607 -22.79 35.04 5.50
N ILE A 608 -21.83 34.11 5.36
CA ILE A 608 -20.56 34.37 4.70
C ILE A 608 -20.77 34.35 3.18
N SER A 609 -20.45 35.47 2.54
CA SER A 609 -20.64 35.65 1.11
C SER A 609 -19.64 34.82 0.29
N GLY A 610 -20.17 33.85 -0.49
CA GLY A 610 -19.37 33.07 -1.42
C GLY A 610 -18.70 33.92 -2.51
N SER A 611 -19.32 35.05 -2.92
CA SER A 611 -18.69 35.98 -3.88
C SER A 611 -17.51 36.71 -3.26
N HIS A 612 -17.59 37.11 -1.99
CA HIS A 612 -16.44 37.71 -1.29
C HIS A 612 -15.31 36.69 -1.14
N LEU A 613 -15.62 35.45 -0.75
CA LEU A 613 -14.62 34.39 -0.67
C LEU A 613 -13.95 34.14 -2.04
N SER A 614 -14.71 34.17 -3.13
CA SER A 614 -14.18 34.03 -4.49
C SER A 614 -13.30 35.19 -4.92
N ASN A 615 -13.69 36.43 -4.63
CA ASN A 615 -12.89 37.62 -4.95
C ASN A 615 -11.58 37.64 -4.19
N LEU A 616 -11.57 37.12 -2.96
CA LEU A 616 -10.41 37.00 -2.10
C LEU A 616 -9.59 35.74 -2.35
N GLN A 617 -9.94 34.94 -3.36
CA GLN A 617 -9.31 33.66 -3.65
C GLN A 617 -9.12 32.80 -2.39
N PHE A 618 -10.18 32.70 -1.58
CA PHE A 618 -10.10 32.11 -0.26
C PHE A 618 -9.55 30.69 -0.33
N THR A 619 -8.39 30.46 0.27
CA THR A 619 -7.65 29.19 0.16
C THR A 619 -7.51 28.50 1.51
N TYR A 620 -7.76 27.20 1.55
CA TYR A 620 -7.82 26.41 2.79
C TYR A 620 -7.47 24.93 2.57
N PRO A 621 -6.95 24.22 3.59
CA PRO A 621 -6.77 22.79 3.52
C PRO A 621 -8.09 22.05 3.79
N SER A 622 -8.30 20.91 3.15
CA SER A 622 -9.45 20.04 3.40
C SER A 622 -9.13 18.56 3.19
N ALA A 623 -9.73 17.67 3.99
CA ALA A 623 -9.62 16.23 3.79
C ALA A 623 -10.47 15.73 2.59
N TYR A 624 -11.40 16.54 2.11
CA TYR A 624 -12.33 16.22 1.03
C TYR A 624 -12.60 17.44 0.15
N ARG A 625 -13.08 17.21 -1.08
CA ARG A 625 -13.59 18.26 -1.96
C ARG A 625 -15.09 18.05 -2.23
N GLU A 626 -15.77 19.14 -2.57
CA GLU A 626 -17.21 19.13 -2.86
C GLU A 626 -17.49 18.63 -4.27
N ASP A 627 -16.60 18.91 -5.22
CA ASP A 627 -16.71 18.42 -6.60
C ASP A 627 -16.43 16.91 -6.68
N THR A 628 -17.39 16.20 -7.25
CA THR A 628 -17.39 14.75 -7.38
C THR A 628 -17.25 14.32 -8.84
N THR A 629 -16.82 13.09 -9.05
CA THR A 629 -16.72 12.54 -10.41
C THR A 629 -18.10 12.34 -11.03
N GLU A 630 -18.26 12.76 -12.28
CA GLU A 630 -19.50 12.60 -13.03
C GLU A 630 -19.95 11.13 -13.11
N ALA A 631 -18.98 10.20 -13.19
CA ALA A 631 -19.24 8.76 -13.21
C ALA A 631 -19.94 8.27 -11.93
N PHE A 632 -19.45 8.65 -10.75
CA PHE A 632 -20.07 8.30 -9.47
C PHE A 632 -21.48 8.91 -9.37
N THR A 633 -21.60 10.21 -9.65
CA THR A 633 -22.86 10.95 -9.53
C THR A 633 -23.95 10.38 -10.43
N LYS A 634 -23.61 10.02 -11.68
CA LYS A 634 -24.54 9.35 -12.61
C LYS A 634 -24.98 7.97 -12.10
N ARG A 635 -24.05 7.16 -11.60
CA ARG A 635 -24.37 5.82 -11.05
C ARG A 635 -25.24 5.92 -9.80
N TYR A 636 -24.91 6.84 -8.89
CA TYR A 636 -25.68 7.08 -7.69
C TYR A 636 -27.11 7.54 -8.04
N ALA A 637 -27.26 8.53 -8.93
CA ALA A 637 -28.56 8.99 -9.38
C ALA A 637 -29.38 7.90 -10.09
N LYS A 638 -28.73 7.06 -10.89
CA LYS A 638 -29.39 5.89 -11.52
C LYS A 638 -29.91 4.89 -10.48
N ARG A 639 -29.18 4.69 -9.37
CA ARG A 639 -29.55 3.72 -8.33
C ARG A 639 -30.59 4.26 -7.34
N PHE A 640 -30.52 5.54 -6.99
CA PHE A 640 -31.28 6.12 -5.87
C PHE A 640 -32.15 7.33 -6.25
N GLY A 641 -32.13 7.79 -7.50
CA GLY A 641 -33.03 8.84 -7.99
C GLY A 641 -32.65 10.29 -7.62
N GLY A 642 -31.46 10.54 -7.08
CA GLY A 642 -31.01 11.86 -6.67
C GLY A 642 -29.49 12.04 -6.69
N ALA A 643 -29.03 13.26 -6.47
CA ALA A 643 -27.59 13.54 -6.33
C ALA A 643 -27.06 12.98 -4.99
N PRO A 644 -25.83 12.44 -4.96
CA PRO A 644 -25.22 12.00 -3.72
C PRO A 644 -24.92 13.19 -2.81
N ASP A 645 -25.11 13.00 -1.50
CA ASP A 645 -24.59 13.94 -0.51
C ASP A 645 -23.11 13.65 -0.20
N LYS A 646 -22.48 14.52 0.60
CA LYS A 646 -21.06 14.37 0.99
C LYS A 646 -20.76 13.06 1.74
N TYR A 647 -21.75 12.48 2.42
CA TYR A 647 -21.58 11.24 3.17
C TYR A 647 -21.61 10.04 2.23
N ALA A 648 -22.46 10.06 1.19
CA ALA A 648 -22.46 9.10 0.10
C ALA A 648 -21.15 9.11 -0.70
N VAL A 649 -20.62 10.29 -1.02
CA VAL A 649 -19.29 10.41 -1.65
C VAL A 649 -18.22 9.75 -0.77
N ARG A 650 -18.25 10.03 0.53
CA ARG A 650 -17.29 9.45 1.49
C ARG A 650 -17.42 7.92 1.61
N GLY A 651 -18.65 7.42 1.66
CA GLY A 651 -18.94 5.98 1.70
C GLY A 651 -18.42 5.26 0.46
N PHE A 652 -18.64 5.85 -0.72
CA PHE A 652 -18.12 5.34 -1.98
C PHE A 652 -16.58 5.30 -1.97
N ASP A 653 -15.94 6.46 -1.72
CA ASP A 653 -14.49 6.58 -1.78
C ASP A 653 -13.76 5.68 -0.78
N LEU A 654 -14.25 5.58 0.46
CA LEU A 654 -13.65 4.71 1.48
C LEU A 654 -13.81 3.23 1.14
N THR A 655 -14.96 2.84 0.61
CA THR A 655 -15.23 1.45 0.23
C THR A 655 -14.38 1.04 -0.97
N MET A 656 -14.25 1.92 -1.96
CA MET A 656 -13.31 1.75 -3.07
C MET A 656 -11.88 1.59 -2.56
N ASP A 657 -11.43 2.50 -1.68
CA ASP A 657 -10.07 2.46 -1.14
C ASP A 657 -9.77 1.16 -0.40
N LEU A 658 -10.67 0.77 0.49
CA LEU A 658 -10.53 -0.44 1.28
C LEU A 658 -10.45 -1.69 0.39
N LEU A 659 -11.43 -1.85 -0.51
CA LEU A 659 -11.56 -3.08 -1.30
C LEU A 659 -10.50 -3.20 -2.39
N LEU A 660 -10.06 -2.09 -2.99
CA LEU A 660 -8.95 -2.09 -3.93
C LEU A 660 -7.63 -2.47 -3.22
N LYS A 661 -7.41 -1.98 -2.00
CA LYS A 661 -6.24 -2.36 -1.20
C LYS A 661 -6.27 -3.84 -0.80
N LEU A 662 -7.42 -4.34 -0.35
CA LEU A 662 -7.62 -5.77 -0.05
C LEU A 662 -7.52 -6.67 -1.29
N GLY A 663 -7.96 -6.17 -2.45
CA GLY A 663 -7.85 -6.85 -3.74
C GLY A 663 -6.41 -6.91 -4.28
N TYR A 664 -5.58 -5.91 -3.95
CA TYR A 664 -4.15 -5.88 -4.26
C TYR A 664 -3.33 -6.77 -3.32
N LYS A 665 -3.53 -6.64 -2.02
CA LYS A 665 -2.97 -7.48 -0.97
C LYS A 665 -4.05 -7.84 0.02
N LEU A 666 -4.20 -9.13 0.34
CA LEU A 666 -5.16 -9.62 1.33
C LEU A 666 -4.96 -9.03 2.75
N ASP A 667 -3.87 -8.30 2.97
CA ASP A 667 -3.56 -7.64 4.22
C ASP A 667 -3.49 -6.10 4.02
N LEU A 668 -4.46 -5.39 4.62
CA LEU A 668 -4.55 -3.93 4.57
C LEU A 668 -3.36 -3.23 5.28
N PHE A 669 -2.77 -3.85 6.30
CA PHE A 669 -1.59 -3.34 7.00
C PHE A 669 -0.33 -3.41 6.13
N GLU A 670 -0.22 -4.45 5.30
CA GLU A 670 0.84 -4.49 4.28
C GLU A 670 0.57 -3.52 3.14
N ALA A 671 -0.67 -3.47 2.65
CA ALA A 671 -1.08 -2.60 1.55
C ALA A 671 -0.76 -1.14 1.87
N SER A 672 -1.09 -0.69 3.08
CA SER A 672 -0.91 0.69 3.51
C SER A 672 0.56 1.12 3.64
N ARG A 673 1.52 0.19 3.72
CA ARG A 673 2.95 0.51 3.78
C ARG A 673 3.58 0.84 2.42
N GLY A 674 2.91 0.57 1.30
CA GLY A 674 3.54 0.64 -0.02
C GLY A 674 2.72 1.26 -1.15
N ILE A 675 1.46 1.67 -0.92
CA ILE A 675 0.56 2.20 -1.97
C ILE A 675 0.61 3.72 -2.09
N GLY A 676 1.13 4.44 -1.09
CA GLY A 676 1.17 5.90 -1.07
C GLY A 676 -0.23 6.52 -1.07
N THR A 677 -0.36 7.72 -1.66
CA THR A 677 -1.65 8.44 -1.72
C THR A 677 -2.58 7.90 -2.81
N THR A 678 -3.78 7.49 -2.43
CA THR A 678 -4.89 7.16 -3.33
C THR A 678 -5.90 8.32 -3.39
N GLN A 679 -6.62 8.42 -4.51
CA GLN A 679 -7.65 9.44 -4.74
C GLN A 679 -8.84 8.83 -5.49
N TYR A 680 -10.05 9.25 -5.12
CA TYR A 680 -11.30 8.80 -5.73
C TYR A 680 -12.18 9.99 -6.12
N SER A 681 -13.48 9.94 -5.83
CA SER A 681 -14.45 10.95 -6.26
C SER A 681 -14.22 12.29 -5.57
N GLY A 682 -14.19 12.29 -4.23
CA GLY A 682 -14.05 13.49 -3.40
C GLY A 682 -13.00 13.41 -2.29
N ASN A 683 -12.42 12.24 -2.02
CA ASN A 683 -11.51 12.00 -0.89
C ASN A 683 -10.15 11.43 -1.37
N LYS A 684 -9.09 11.73 -0.59
CA LYS A 684 -7.74 11.14 -0.73
C LYS A 684 -7.37 10.37 0.52
N PHE A 685 -6.62 9.28 0.37
CA PHE A 685 -6.16 8.48 1.49
C PHE A 685 -4.67 8.16 1.39
N ASN A 686 -3.94 8.39 2.48
CA ASN A 686 -2.60 7.88 2.71
C ASN A 686 -2.48 7.57 4.19
N PHE A 687 -2.48 6.27 4.53
CA PHE A 687 -2.53 5.83 5.93
C PHE A 687 -1.13 5.59 6.45
N VAL A 688 -0.73 6.40 7.43
CA VAL A 688 0.55 6.23 8.14
C VAL A 688 0.29 5.63 9.51
N LYS A 689 1.08 4.61 9.87
CA LYS A 689 1.02 3.99 11.18
C LYS A 689 1.63 4.91 12.24
N ASP A 690 0.82 5.30 13.21
CA ASP A 690 1.31 5.81 14.48
C ASP A 690 1.78 4.62 15.35
N PRO A 691 2.92 4.73 16.06
CA PRO A 691 3.44 3.63 16.86
C PRO A 691 2.50 3.10 17.96
N VAL A 692 1.53 3.90 18.40
CA VAL A 692 0.67 3.60 19.54
C VAL A 692 -0.82 3.59 19.17
N SER A 693 -1.30 4.54 18.36
CA SER A 693 -2.73 4.83 18.27
C SER A 693 -3.46 4.22 17.08
N GLY A 694 -2.76 3.70 16.06
CA GLY A 694 -3.38 3.11 14.86
C GLY A 694 -2.84 3.71 13.56
N TYR A 695 -3.65 3.71 12.50
CA TYR A 695 -3.31 4.24 11.19
C TYR A 695 -4.10 5.51 10.90
N PHE A 696 -3.43 6.59 10.55
CA PHE A 696 -4.05 7.89 10.32
C PHE A 696 -3.93 8.32 8.87
N ASN A 697 -5.03 8.78 8.30
CA ASN A 697 -4.98 9.44 7.00
C ASN A 697 -4.21 10.75 7.12
N ILE A 698 -3.19 10.92 6.30
CA ILE A 698 -2.39 12.15 6.23
C ILE A 698 -2.65 12.96 4.95
N SER A 699 -3.47 12.46 4.04
CA SER A 699 -3.73 13.12 2.76
C SER A 699 -4.69 14.28 2.89
N SER A 700 -4.49 15.32 2.10
CA SER A 700 -5.41 16.45 2.02
C SER A 700 -5.36 17.11 0.65
N TYR A 701 -6.34 17.96 0.42
CA TYR A 701 -6.40 18.94 -0.64
C TYR A 701 -6.01 20.31 -0.09
N ILE A 702 -5.47 21.17 -0.94
CA ILE A 702 -5.51 22.62 -0.76
C ILE A 702 -6.53 23.13 -1.77
N LEU A 703 -7.59 23.75 -1.28
CA LEU A 703 -8.72 24.20 -2.08
C LEU A 703 -8.77 25.72 -2.09
N MET A 704 -9.21 26.29 -3.20
CA MET A 704 -9.36 27.73 -3.39
C MET A 704 -10.69 28.06 -4.03
N TYR A 705 -11.36 29.09 -3.53
CA TYR A 705 -12.49 29.71 -4.22
C TYR A 705 -11.98 30.53 -5.40
N ASN A 706 -12.46 30.24 -6.60
CA ASN A 706 -12.14 31.00 -7.81
C ASN A 706 -13.34 31.02 -8.76
N ASN A 707 -13.74 32.20 -9.22
CA ASN A 707 -14.92 32.41 -10.08
C ASN A 707 -16.17 31.63 -9.63
N MET A 708 -16.52 31.72 -8.34
CA MET A 708 -17.65 31.03 -7.72
C MET A 708 -17.56 29.50 -7.74
N LYS A 709 -16.39 28.94 -8.05
CA LYS A 709 -16.09 27.51 -7.99
C LYS A 709 -15.02 27.24 -6.95
N ILE A 710 -14.90 26.00 -6.52
CA ILE A 710 -13.82 25.56 -5.63
C ILE A 710 -12.91 24.65 -6.45
N GLU A 711 -11.64 25.03 -6.56
CA GLU A 711 -10.65 24.25 -7.29
C GLU A 711 -9.50 23.81 -6.39
N GLU A 712 -8.87 22.68 -6.74
CA GLU A 712 -7.67 22.21 -6.06
C GLU A 712 -6.46 23.02 -6.54
N VAL A 713 -5.78 23.67 -5.59
CA VAL A 713 -4.54 24.38 -5.87
C VAL A 713 -3.38 23.41 -5.72
N LYS A 714 -2.63 23.25 -6.80
CA LYS A 714 -1.36 22.51 -6.79
C LYS A 714 -0.21 23.48 -6.55
N PRO A 715 0.88 23.03 -5.90
CA PRO A 715 2.08 23.86 -5.78
C PRO A 715 2.54 24.24 -7.17
N GLN A 716 2.74 25.54 -7.41
CA GLN A 716 3.41 25.94 -8.65
C GLN A 716 4.90 25.55 -8.56
N PRO A 717 5.45 25.00 -9.64
CA PRO A 717 6.82 24.47 -9.70
C PRO A 717 7.89 25.48 -9.29
#